data_AF-A0A8H4EBY1-F1
#
_entry.id   AF-A0A8H4EBY1-F1
#
_cell.length_a   1.000
_cell.length_b   1.000
_cell.length_c   1.000
_cell.angle_alpha   90.00
_cell.angle_beta   90.00
_cell.angle_gamma   90.00
#
_symmetry.space_group_name_H-M   'P 1'
#
loop_
_entity.id
_entity.type
_entity.pdbx_description
1 polymer ?
#
loop_
_entity_poly.entity_id
_entity_poly.type
_entity_poly.pdbx_seq_one_letter_code
_entity_poly.pdbx_strand_id
1 'polypeptide(L)'
;MSMRRAMASYRAQARAETTKRLLAQLVNEGLVDTEFSIWSISAEKSHLRITNRGDAARSIQVTVIDRFESRSQWRPNDFEVPVVLKHCTNETEEDDPGSVWEFIQSWLDCDGATSKEIAGELRNSAAMLEKWMEIAATQPVLDLKAGFLSWERSLISGHPTHPACVLSQHFHRTCFAHEILSPVGPDELPAMLNPGISFVALPRSSVCVFRAFEKLTQPLQQLFGGIEISASDGKEKIIVPCLLQQLPAVTKFFPDADVLKSIPNCGQAQAAIRTITVPGFQFDIKFSLACLLTSAIRALPCWAAAVAPDVTDILKKVFPEDLWVFGEVAAVTGNKEKIVEARHLTCILRENLEPRAEENNETLILASALMERPLGGHRTYAEVLFDLETEEDKIKWFTSYIQPLLRLALDPLQRFGIACEFHAQNTVARICRKTKAVKGFAVRDLAGIKIHKPTLERQGGFDLSNIGPLCSDDLHKVWDRVHHALIQNNIGYMLYALGLEKTDKVWAIVRSVLYNILSDGDHMAQDMYRYFVQDTMPFKCFLNMRMSVSFGSSIALREKNVPNVLSKRPRWLTQLSLAATKGTANIMMPQDVNREIRAVDKEAVTANLADCVRPYGTIPDTSRTLNPYPALLPQQFITDLERFNEVLALAYNNIIPRWWKDTEAKFSSRMPLDPRAEALLRWVEKMSNEGTMRSFVGNQGNLRPDILIPISAAGNETPGFRVCEINARFPINFLHWVATAYEALAGCARHSTSVKPASNHTRLLDSLLELFNPKLPIHFVRDKAGMSQDGSLFGWLESRTGIRPRIVSPSDLRLVPDATTKTGFMLCCVWGADPVVGKAVETGKPAPKLTQVNGELVEQVHQIGLQLFDYELFALPTEMAQHIALCCRNDLRSVFIAHDKRILGIILQELDALVHTHRVLSSAQAQLLREGIVPTILPGSPEFQELASQARRDPEMKNRYILKPIREARGTGILLGRDISATHWEAILKSMESSSSGIYSAGETTYMLQPLIKQQSFDCFWDEERRVRKSRTVGTYYSVNGRFVGFGMWRTGSVAENVVSASTKDVTTVLSAVLG
;
A
#
# COMPACT_ATOMS: atom_id res chain seq x y z
N MET A 1 32.92 38.64 8.32
CA MET A 1 31.54 38.98 8.78
C MET A 1 31.64 39.39 10.25
N SER A 2 31.07 40.52 10.71
CA SER A 2 31.23 40.90 12.13
C SER A 2 30.51 39.90 13.04
N MET A 3 31.06 39.61 14.22
CA MET A 3 30.55 38.60 15.17
C MET A 3 29.06 38.82 15.51
N ARG A 4 28.61 40.09 15.61
CA ARG A 4 27.19 40.42 15.80
C ARG A 4 26.28 40.04 14.61
N ARG A 5 26.77 40.11 13.37
CA ARG A 5 26.01 39.67 12.17
C ARG A 5 25.94 38.14 12.07
N ALA A 6 26.97 37.43 12.53
CA ALA A 6 26.96 35.97 12.58
C ALA A 6 26.00 35.44 13.66
N MET A 7 26.01 36.02 14.87
CA MET A 7 25.08 35.66 15.95
C MET A 7 23.61 35.89 15.57
N ALA A 8 23.29 37.02 14.94
CA ALA A 8 21.92 37.26 14.44
C ALA A 8 21.48 36.24 13.37
N SER A 9 22.43 35.64 12.64
CA SER A 9 22.14 34.60 11.65
C SER A 9 21.88 33.23 12.29
N TYR A 10 22.60 32.85 13.34
CA TYR A 10 22.40 31.57 14.03
C TYR A 10 21.07 31.49 14.76
N ARG A 11 20.65 32.57 15.43
CA ARG A 11 19.34 32.64 16.08
C ARG A 11 18.19 32.35 15.12
N ALA A 12 18.19 33.01 13.95
CA ALA A 12 17.18 32.82 12.92
C ALA A 12 17.22 31.38 12.35
N GLN A 13 18.41 30.83 12.10
CA GLN A 13 18.57 29.45 11.64
C GLN A 13 18.04 28.44 12.67
N ALA A 14 18.36 28.61 13.95
CA ALA A 14 17.93 27.70 15.01
C ALA A 14 16.41 27.72 15.21
N ARG A 15 15.79 28.91 15.15
CA ARG A 15 14.33 29.06 15.15
C ARG A 15 13.69 28.38 13.95
N ALA A 16 14.20 28.66 12.75
CA ALA A 16 13.71 28.05 11.52
C ALA A 16 13.79 26.51 11.57
N GLU A 17 14.92 25.94 12.01
CA GLU A 17 15.09 24.49 12.12
C GLU A 17 14.14 23.84 13.13
N THR A 18 13.83 24.55 14.22
CA THR A 18 12.86 24.08 15.23
C THR A 18 11.43 24.13 14.67
N THR A 19 11.07 25.24 14.03
CA THR A 19 9.74 25.44 13.42
C THR A 19 9.48 24.43 12.31
N LYS A 20 10.45 24.15 11.44
CA LYS A 20 10.34 23.10 10.41
C LYS A 20 10.02 21.71 11.00
N ARG A 21 10.68 21.34 12.11
CA ARG A 21 10.43 20.06 12.81
C ARG A 21 9.04 20.01 13.44
N LEU A 22 8.58 21.13 14.01
CA LEU A 22 7.22 21.25 14.53
C LEU A 22 6.18 21.03 13.41
N LEU A 23 6.31 21.74 12.28
CA LEU A 23 5.40 21.61 11.14
C LEU A 23 5.36 20.20 10.57
N ALA A 24 6.54 19.59 10.34
CA ALA A 24 6.62 18.22 9.84
C ALA A 24 5.88 17.24 10.75
N GLN A 25 6.02 17.37 12.07
CA GLN A 25 5.37 16.47 13.02
C GLN A 25 3.86 16.69 13.12
N LEU A 26 3.39 17.95 13.13
CA LEU A 26 1.97 18.28 13.12
C LEU A 26 1.25 17.59 11.95
N VAL A 27 1.85 17.68 10.75
CA VAL A 27 1.30 17.07 9.54
C VAL A 27 1.39 15.54 9.59
N ASN A 28 2.56 14.97 9.95
CA ASN A 28 2.77 13.52 9.97
C ASN A 28 1.86 12.79 10.99
N GLU A 29 1.61 13.39 12.15
CA GLU A 29 0.68 12.82 13.14
C GLU A 29 -0.79 13.02 12.73
N GLY A 30 -1.07 13.91 11.78
CA GLY A 30 -2.41 14.30 11.38
C GLY A 30 -3.14 15.12 12.45
N LEU A 31 -2.41 16.00 13.13
CA LEU A 31 -2.96 16.96 14.09
C LEU A 31 -3.53 18.20 13.39
N VAL A 32 -3.21 18.37 12.11
CA VAL A 32 -3.64 19.48 11.25
C VAL A 32 -4.05 18.94 9.87
N ASP A 33 -4.93 19.66 9.19
CA ASP A 33 -5.27 19.43 7.79
C ASP A 33 -4.32 20.23 6.88
N THR A 34 -4.09 19.74 5.65
CA THR A 34 -3.23 20.42 4.67
C THR A 34 -3.89 20.52 3.30
N GLU A 35 -3.71 21.65 2.64
CA GLU A 35 -4.23 21.95 1.31
C GLU A 35 -3.16 22.68 0.49
N PHE A 36 -2.89 22.19 -0.73
CA PHE A 36 -1.97 22.88 -1.63
C PHE A 36 -2.66 24.06 -2.31
N SER A 37 -1.94 25.18 -2.44
CA SER A 37 -2.38 26.32 -3.24
C SER A 37 -2.56 25.93 -4.70
N ILE A 38 -3.58 26.49 -5.35
CA ILE A 38 -3.87 26.33 -6.79
C ILE A 38 -2.75 26.94 -7.65
N TRP A 39 -1.96 27.87 -7.09
CA TRP A 39 -0.85 28.54 -7.75
C TRP A 39 0.49 28.04 -7.20
N SER A 40 1.30 27.42 -8.04
CA SER A 40 2.69 27.03 -7.73
C SER A 40 3.62 28.25 -7.79
N ILE A 41 4.55 28.36 -6.84
CA ILE A 41 5.56 29.44 -6.82
C ILE A 41 6.56 29.23 -7.96
N SER A 42 6.92 27.97 -8.22
CA SER A 42 7.81 27.55 -9.31
C SER A 42 7.59 26.07 -9.62
N ALA A 43 8.34 25.52 -10.58
CA ALA A 43 8.32 24.09 -10.91
C ALA A 43 8.70 23.15 -9.74
N GLU A 44 9.32 23.66 -8.67
CA GLU A 44 9.80 22.85 -7.54
C GLU A 44 9.32 23.34 -6.16
N LYS A 45 8.48 24.39 -6.13
CA LYS A 45 8.00 25.00 -4.88
C LYS A 45 6.53 25.36 -4.97
N SER A 46 5.79 24.98 -3.93
CA SER A 46 4.35 25.24 -3.80
C SER A 46 4.06 25.86 -2.44
N HIS A 47 2.93 26.57 -2.33
CA HIS A 47 2.42 26.97 -1.02
C HIS A 47 1.55 25.85 -0.44
N LEU A 48 1.87 25.44 0.78
CA LEU A 48 1.05 24.56 1.59
C LEU A 48 0.29 25.41 2.61
N ARG A 49 -1.04 25.27 2.62
CA ARG A 49 -1.91 25.84 3.63
C ARG A 49 -2.20 24.77 4.68
N ILE A 50 -1.90 25.06 5.94
CA ILE A 50 -2.18 24.21 7.09
C ILE A 50 -3.36 24.81 7.86
N THR A 51 -4.37 24.00 8.12
CA THR A 51 -5.66 24.42 8.71
C THR A 51 -6.18 23.40 9.73
N ASN A 52 -7.31 23.73 10.36
CA ASN A 52 -8.09 22.82 11.19
C ASN A 52 -9.56 22.93 10.78
N ARG A 53 -10.25 21.81 10.53
CA ARG A 53 -11.67 21.79 10.12
C ARG A 53 -12.63 22.54 11.07
N GLY A 54 -12.28 22.67 12.35
CA GLY A 54 -13.07 23.37 13.36
C GLY A 54 -12.79 24.88 13.46
N ASP A 55 -11.78 25.40 12.78
CA ASP A 55 -11.35 26.80 12.87
C ASP A 55 -11.14 27.40 11.47
N ALA A 56 -12.19 28.04 10.94
CA ALA A 56 -12.14 28.71 9.64
C ALA A 56 -11.42 30.07 9.68
N ALA A 57 -11.12 30.61 10.86
CA ALA A 57 -10.53 31.94 11.02
C ALA A 57 -9.00 31.92 10.96
N ARG A 58 -8.37 30.80 11.33
CA ARG A 58 -6.90 30.65 11.36
C ARG A 58 -6.37 29.76 10.24
N SER A 59 -5.22 30.12 9.66
CA SER A 59 -4.44 29.21 8.82
C SER A 59 -2.95 29.56 8.82
N ILE A 60 -2.08 28.57 8.63
CA ILE A 60 -0.65 28.80 8.39
C ILE A 60 -0.38 28.58 6.91
N GLN A 61 0.24 29.55 6.26
CA GLN A 61 0.77 29.39 4.91
C GLN A 61 2.28 29.21 5.00
N VAL A 62 2.79 28.13 4.42
CA VAL A 62 4.21 27.80 4.40
C VAL A 62 4.62 27.43 2.98
N THR A 63 5.81 27.88 2.56
CA THR A 63 6.39 27.43 1.30
C THR A 63 6.98 26.04 1.50
N VAL A 64 6.64 25.12 0.60
CA VAL A 64 7.16 23.77 0.61
C VAL A 64 7.89 23.44 -0.68
N ILE A 65 8.90 22.58 -0.58
CA ILE A 65 9.58 22.01 -1.73
C ILE A 65 8.71 20.85 -2.23
N ASP A 66 8.09 21.08 -3.39
CA ASP A 66 7.10 20.22 -4.02
C ASP A 66 7.80 19.32 -5.04
N ARG A 67 8.07 18.07 -4.67
CA ARG A 67 8.81 17.16 -5.54
C ARG A 67 8.33 15.71 -5.58
N PHE A 68 7.29 15.27 -4.85
CA PHE A 68 7.16 13.82 -4.59
C PHE A 68 5.75 13.23 -4.70
N GLU A 69 5.56 12.42 -5.74
CA GLU A 69 4.42 11.49 -5.94
C GLU A 69 4.38 10.34 -4.92
N SER A 70 5.45 10.11 -4.15
CA SER A 70 5.62 8.95 -3.26
C SER A 70 6.03 9.28 -1.81
N ARG A 71 5.85 10.53 -1.37
CA ARG A 71 6.21 10.95 0.00
C ARG A 71 5.32 10.21 1.03
N SER A 72 5.93 9.35 1.84
CA SER A 72 5.25 8.68 2.97
C SER A 72 5.14 9.58 4.20
N GLN A 73 6.10 10.51 4.38
CA GLN A 73 6.21 11.43 5.53
C GLN A 73 6.84 12.76 5.11
N TRP A 74 6.39 13.86 5.70
CA TRP A 74 7.00 15.17 5.59
C TRP A 74 8.30 15.27 6.39
N ARG A 75 9.31 15.90 5.82
CA ARG A 75 10.63 16.11 6.43
C ARG A 75 10.86 17.59 6.74
N PRO A 76 11.69 17.95 7.74
CA PRO A 76 11.89 19.36 8.11
C PRO A 76 12.31 20.28 6.94
N ASN A 77 13.31 19.90 6.14
CA ASN A 77 13.75 20.65 4.96
C ASN A 77 12.75 20.67 3.80
N ASP A 78 11.60 19.99 3.90
CA ASP A 78 10.52 20.19 2.94
C ASP A 78 9.82 21.54 3.16
N PHE A 79 9.99 22.17 4.32
CA PHE A 79 9.38 23.45 4.68
C PHE A 79 10.41 24.59 4.67
N GLU A 80 10.00 25.75 4.18
CA GLU A 80 10.75 27.01 4.29
C GLU A 80 10.13 27.88 5.39
N VAL A 81 10.97 28.53 6.20
CA VAL A 81 10.58 29.39 7.33
C VAL A 81 11.27 30.75 7.12
N PRO A 82 10.62 31.91 7.37
CA PRO A 82 9.39 32.13 8.15
C PRO A 82 8.10 31.59 7.51
N VAL A 83 7.13 31.24 8.36
CA VAL A 83 5.76 30.92 7.94
C VAL A 83 4.88 32.16 8.02
N VAL A 84 3.76 32.18 7.29
CA VAL A 84 2.76 33.25 7.39
C VAL A 84 1.57 32.75 8.21
N LEU A 85 1.37 33.30 9.39
CA LEU A 85 0.20 33.06 10.23
C LEU A 85 -0.93 33.99 9.80
N LYS A 86 -2.09 33.44 9.47
CA LYS A 86 -3.27 34.21 9.03
C LYS A 86 -4.41 34.06 10.01
N HIS A 87 -4.89 35.16 10.58
CA HIS A 87 -6.09 35.20 11.41
C HIS A 87 -7.07 36.24 10.86
N CYS A 88 -8.20 35.77 10.32
CA CYS A 88 -9.14 36.59 9.55
C CYS A 88 -8.41 37.34 8.41
N THR A 89 -8.32 38.66 8.49
CA THR A 89 -7.64 39.52 7.50
C THR A 89 -6.19 39.83 7.85
N ASN A 90 -5.71 39.44 9.03
CA ASN A 90 -4.37 39.78 9.51
C ASN A 90 -3.39 38.68 9.12
N GLU A 91 -2.25 39.07 8.53
CA GLU A 91 -1.16 38.18 8.17
C GLU A 91 0.12 38.62 8.90
N THR A 92 0.83 37.68 9.52
CA THR A 92 2.09 37.94 10.22
C THR A 92 3.11 36.87 9.87
N GLU A 93 4.32 37.26 9.47
CA GLU A 93 5.44 36.35 9.34
C GLU A 93 5.96 35.94 10.72
N GLU A 94 6.21 34.64 10.91
CA GLU A 94 6.68 34.09 12.17
C GLU A 94 7.74 33.00 11.94
N ASP A 95 8.80 33.05 12.73
CA ASP A 95 9.86 32.05 12.77
C ASP A 95 9.99 31.36 14.14
N ASP A 96 9.42 31.94 15.20
CA ASP A 96 9.48 31.43 16.55
C ASP A 96 8.55 30.21 16.71
N PRO A 97 9.10 29.03 17.03
CA PRO A 97 8.30 27.83 17.13
C PRO A 97 7.27 27.90 18.28
N GLY A 98 7.55 28.64 19.36
CA GLY A 98 6.63 28.84 20.47
C GLY A 98 5.44 29.72 20.06
N SER A 99 5.67 30.79 19.31
CA SER A 99 4.59 31.61 18.73
C SER A 99 3.72 30.82 17.76
N VAL A 100 4.33 30.00 16.88
CA VAL A 100 3.60 29.11 15.97
C VAL A 100 2.74 28.12 16.77
N TRP A 101 3.26 27.56 17.86
CA TRP A 101 2.50 26.68 18.76
C TRP A 101 1.32 27.38 19.44
N GLU A 102 1.56 28.55 20.03
CA GLU A 102 0.52 29.35 20.68
C GLU A 102 -0.59 29.75 19.69
N PHE A 103 -0.24 30.03 18.44
CA PHE A 103 -1.20 30.32 17.37
C PHE A 103 -2.14 29.15 17.08
N ILE A 104 -1.63 27.91 17.11
CA ILE A 104 -2.41 26.70 16.80
C ILE A 104 -2.99 26.01 18.03
N GLN A 105 -2.77 26.51 19.24
CA GLN A 105 -3.19 25.86 20.48
C GLN A 105 -4.69 25.47 20.45
N SER A 106 -5.55 26.33 19.91
CA SER A 106 -6.99 26.07 19.82
C SER A 106 -7.36 24.93 18.85
N TRP A 107 -6.44 24.49 18.00
CA TRP A 107 -6.62 23.36 17.09
C TRP A 107 -6.35 22.02 17.76
N LEU A 108 -5.70 22.05 18.93
CA LEU A 108 -5.11 20.88 19.57
C LEU A 108 -5.88 20.55 20.86
N ASP A 109 -6.06 19.25 21.11
CA ASP A 109 -6.64 18.73 22.35
C ASP A 109 -5.57 18.71 23.46
N CYS A 110 -5.23 19.90 23.96
CA CYS A 110 -4.20 20.11 24.98
C CYS A 110 -4.68 21.15 26.01
N ASP A 111 -4.50 20.88 27.30
CA ASP A 111 -4.84 21.85 28.34
C ASP A 111 -3.89 23.06 28.31
N GLY A 112 -4.36 24.18 28.86
CA GLY A 112 -3.66 25.46 28.77
C GLY A 112 -2.34 25.54 29.55
N ALA A 113 -2.15 24.72 30.60
CA ALA A 113 -0.89 24.68 31.34
C ALA A 113 0.16 23.89 30.55
N THR A 114 -0.21 22.69 30.09
CA THR A 114 0.62 21.83 29.24
C THR A 114 1.02 22.53 27.95
N SER A 115 0.10 23.27 27.32
CA SER A 115 0.41 24.04 26.10
C SER A 115 1.49 25.12 26.33
N LYS A 116 1.44 25.82 27.47
CA LYS A 116 2.45 26.83 27.81
C LYS A 116 3.82 26.21 28.06
N GLU A 117 3.87 25.04 28.70
CA GLU A 117 5.12 24.29 28.88
C GLU A 117 5.72 23.92 27.52
N ILE A 118 4.90 23.37 26.61
CA ILE A 118 5.33 22.99 25.26
C ILE A 118 5.91 24.20 24.50
N ALA A 119 5.23 25.36 24.54
CA ALA A 119 5.74 26.58 23.92
C ALA A 119 7.10 27.01 24.52
N GLY A 120 7.26 26.89 25.84
CA GLY A 120 8.53 27.13 26.52
C GLY A 120 9.64 26.15 26.09
N GLU A 121 9.31 24.88 25.92
CA GLU A 121 10.25 23.84 25.49
C GLU A 121 10.72 24.03 24.05
N LEU A 122 9.82 24.45 23.16
CA LEU A 122 10.14 24.82 21.77
C LEU A 122 11.10 26.01 21.70
N ARG A 123 10.88 27.03 22.53
CA ARG A 123 11.79 28.19 22.60
C ARG A 123 13.14 27.83 23.20
N ASN A 124 13.16 27.00 24.24
CA ASN A 124 14.39 26.47 24.82
C ASN A 124 15.17 25.62 23.80
N SER A 125 14.49 24.76 23.04
CA SER A 125 15.06 23.97 21.95
C SER A 125 15.81 24.86 20.93
N ALA A 126 15.17 25.92 20.45
CA ALA A 126 15.78 26.88 19.53
C ALA A 126 16.99 27.60 20.16
N ALA A 127 16.88 28.07 21.41
CA ALA A 127 17.98 28.76 22.10
C ALA A 127 19.19 27.85 22.37
N MET A 128 18.94 26.58 22.72
CA MET A 128 20.01 25.59 22.89
C MET A 128 20.68 25.28 21.56
N LEU A 129 19.91 25.14 20.47
CA LEU A 129 20.45 24.92 19.13
C LEU A 129 21.31 26.11 18.65
N GLU A 130 20.91 27.34 18.93
CA GLU A 130 21.72 28.54 18.67
C GLU A 130 23.10 28.42 19.35
N LYS A 131 23.15 28.03 20.63
CA LYS A 131 24.42 27.81 21.33
C LYS A 131 25.24 26.67 20.75
N TRP A 132 24.60 25.57 20.34
CA TRP A 132 25.28 24.47 19.65
C TRP A 132 25.94 24.94 18.36
N MET A 133 25.28 25.82 17.59
CA MET A 133 25.86 26.43 16.38
C MET A 133 27.04 27.34 16.72
N GLU A 134 26.96 28.15 17.79
CA GLU A 134 28.10 28.97 18.24
C GLU A 134 29.33 28.12 18.59
N ILE A 135 29.12 27.04 19.33
CA ILE A 135 30.21 26.11 19.69
C ILE A 135 30.77 25.45 18.43
N ALA A 136 29.91 24.97 17.54
CA ALA A 136 30.33 24.32 16.31
C ALA A 136 31.10 25.25 15.36
N ALA A 137 30.80 26.56 15.37
CA ALA A 137 31.53 27.55 14.58
C ALA A 137 33.02 27.65 14.94
N THR A 138 33.38 27.22 16.15
CA THR A 138 34.78 27.19 16.62
C THR A 138 35.50 25.86 16.35
N GLN A 139 34.78 24.86 15.84
CA GLN A 139 35.33 23.52 15.61
C GLN A 139 35.74 23.31 14.14
N PRO A 140 36.84 22.59 13.88
CA PRO A 140 37.24 22.25 12.52
C PRO A 140 36.31 21.19 11.91
N VAL A 141 36.24 21.16 10.57
CA VAL A 141 35.61 20.06 9.83
C VAL A 141 36.41 18.78 10.09
N LEU A 142 35.73 17.71 10.50
CA LEU A 142 36.36 16.44 10.85
C LEU A 142 36.72 15.60 9.63
N ASP A 143 37.79 14.82 9.75
CA ASP A 143 38.25 13.83 8.78
C ASP A 143 38.37 12.42 9.42
N LEU A 144 38.81 11.42 8.66
CA LEU A 144 38.94 10.04 9.16
C LEU A 144 40.05 9.85 10.23
N LYS A 145 40.85 10.87 10.53
CA LYS A 145 41.85 10.85 11.61
C LYS A 145 41.27 11.35 12.94
N ALA A 146 40.10 12.00 12.90
CA ALA A 146 39.39 12.40 14.11
C ALA A 146 38.98 11.17 14.94
N GLY A 147 39.18 11.26 16.25
CA GLY A 147 38.76 10.22 17.18
C GLY A 147 37.26 10.20 17.41
N PHE A 148 36.75 9.10 17.95
CA PHE A 148 35.31 8.89 18.14
C PHE A 148 34.60 9.99 18.93
N LEU A 149 35.24 10.53 19.98
CA LEU A 149 34.66 11.60 20.78
C LEU A 149 34.42 12.90 19.99
N SER A 150 35.26 13.19 18.99
CA SER A 150 35.03 14.34 18.11
C SER A 150 33.77 14.13 17.27
N TRP A 151 33.55 12.91 16.76
CA TRP A 151 32.33 12.55 16.04
C TRP A 151 31.08 12.56 16.93
N GLU A 152 31.20 12.21 18.21
CA GLU A 152 30.11 12.38 19.19
C GLU A 152 29.72 13.84 19.38
N ARG A 153 30.69 14.75 19.34
CA ARG A 153 30.50 16.20 19.56
C ARG A 153 30.20 16.97 18.27
N SER A 154 30.26 16.32 17.10
CA SER A 154 29.98 16.95 15.80
C SER A 154 28.50 17.04 15.46
N LEU A 155 27.62 16.42 16.27
CA LEU A 155 26.18 16.57 16.11
C LEU A 155 25.78 17.98 16.55
N ILE A 156 25.23 18.76 15.64
CA ILE A 156 24.78 20.14 15.88
C ILE A 156 23.26 20.16 15.93
N SER A 157 22.61 19.75 14.84
CA SER A 157 21.15 19.82 14.69
C SER A 157 20.41 18.81 15.56
N GLY A 158 21.10 17.79 16.07
CA GLY A 158 20.54 16.82 17.01
C GLY A 158 19.65 15.81 16.30
N HIS A 159 18.54 15.40 16.92
CA HIS A 159 17.75 14.31 16.36
C HIS A 159 17.00 14.75 15.08
N PRO A 160 17.11 13.98 13.99
CA PRO A 160 16.62 14.35 12.67
C PRO A 160 15.10 14.52 12.46
N THR A 161 14.28 13.62 13.03
CA THR A 161 12.82 13.59 12.83
C THR A 161 12.02 14.06 14.04
N HIS A 162 12.66 14.63 15.07
CA HIS A 162 12.04 14.77 16.39
C HIS A 162 11.76 16.21 16.82
N PRO A 163 10.53 16.42 17.30
CA PRO A 163 10.21 17.31 18.41
C PRO A 163 9.97 16.58 19.75
N ALA A 164 10.05 15.24 19.88
CA ALA A 164 9.84 14.49 21.15
C ALA A 164 10.13 12.99 20.99
N CYS A 165 10.87 12.28 21.87
CA CYS A 165 11.32 10.86 21.67
C CYS A 165 10.99 9.86 22.80
N VAL A 166 10.24 8.80 22.43
CA VAL A 166 10.04 7.41 22.91
C VAL A 166 10.05 7.05 24.42
N LEU A 167 10.75 7.77 25.30
CA LEU A 167 10.74 7.48 26.74
C LEU A 167 10.36 8.68 27.62
N SER A 168 10.12 9.84 27.00
CA SER A 168 9.33 10.99 27.49
C SER A 168 9.32 12.02 26.33
N GLN A 169 8.52 13.07 26.34
CA GLN A 169 7.99 13.66 25.10
C GLN A 169 8.48 15.10 24.80
N HIS A 170 9.77 15.36 24.56
CA HIS A 170 10.29 16.75 24.46
C HIS A 170 11.30 17.04 23.30
N PHE A 171 11.40 18.32 22.88
CA PHE A 171 11.98 18.80 21.60
C PHE A 171 13.48 18.58 21.39
N HIS A 172 13.92 18.56 20.12
CA HIS A 172 15.35 18.40 19.80
C HIS A 172 16.18 19.46 20.54
N ARG A 173 17.33 19.08 21.11
CA ARG A 173 18.18 19.96 21.92
C ARG A 173 17.51 20.63 23.13
N THR A 174 16.25 20.34 23.47
CA THR A 174 15.64 20.82 24.71
C THR A 174 16.47 20.38 25.90
N CYS A 175 16.65 21.32 26.83
CA CYS A 175 17.43 21.15 28.04
C CYS A 175 16.81 21.93 29.19
N PHE A 176 16.20 21.23 30.15
CA PHE A 176 15.75 21.80 31.42
C PHE A 176 16.31 21.02 32.59
N ALA A 177 16.76 21.74 33.60
CA ALA A 177 17.06 21.15 34.90
C ALA A 177 15.76 20.81 35.62
N HIS A 178 15.69 19.64 36.26
CA HIS A 178 14.68 19.40 37.28
C HIS A 178 14.89 20.40 38.43
N GLU A 179 13.83 20.79 39.14
CA GLU A 179 13.85 21.73 40.28
C GLU A 179 14.86 21.40 41.41
N ILE A 180 15.42 20.18 41.41
CA ILE A 180 16.40 19.73 42.41
C ILE A 180 17.82 20.13 42.01
N LEU A 181 18.05 20.44 40.74
CA LEU A 181 19.32 20.90 40.20
C LEU A 181 19.27 22.42 39.97
N SER A 182 20.45 23.03 39.84
CA SER A 182 20.55 24.41 39.38
C SER A 182 19.95 24.55 37.97
N PRO A 183 19.26 25.67 37.65
CA PRO A 183 18.73 25.93 36.32
C PRO A 183 19.80 25.78 35.24
N VAL A 184 19.38 25.29 34.08
CA VAL A 184 20.26 25.08 32.92
C VAL A 184 19.68 25.82 31.73
N GLY A 185 20.51 26.64 31.10
CA GLY A 185 20.22 27.30 29.84
C GLY A 185 21.39 27.18 28.85
N PRO A 186 21.35 27.98 27.78
CA PRO A 186 22.38 28.01 26.75
C PRO A 186 23.79 28.28 27.30
N ASP A 187 23.93 29.14 28.32
CA ASP A 187 25.23 29.54 28.84
C ASP A 187 25.93 28.45 29.67
N GLU A 188 25.17 27.51 30.23
CA GLU A 188 25.71 26.36 30.97
C GLU A 188 26.13 25.20 30.05
N LEU A 189 25.75 25.21 28.76
CA LEU A 189 26.05 24.13 27.82
C LEU A 189 27.56 23.80 27.72
N PRO A 190 28.50 24.75 27.64
CA PRO A 190 29.93 24.44 27.62
C PRO A 190 30.41 23.67 28.86
N ALA A 191 29.85 23.97 30.04
CA ALA A 191 30.15 23.25 31.28
C ALA A 191 29.52 21.85 31.28
N MET A 192 28.32 21.68 30.71
CA MET A 192 27.71 20.36 30.53
C MET A 192 28.50 19.48 29.55
N LEU A 193 29.16 20.08 28.55
CA LEU A 193 29.99 19.35 27.59
C LEU A 193 31.36 18.97 28.14
N ASN A 194 31.82 19.64 29.21
CA ASN A 194 33.06 19.32 29.91
C ASN A 194 32.79 19.21 31.41
N PRO A 195 31.98 18.22 31.86
CA PRO A 195 31.46 18.21 33.21
C PRO A 195 32.52 17.84 34.25
N GLY A 196 32.28 18.29 35.48
CA GLY A 196 32.97 17.78 36.65
C GLY A 196 32.38 16.47 37.17
N ILE A 197 33.18 15.70 37.89
CA ILE A 197 32.78 14.46 38.56
C ILE A 197 33.01 14.61 40.07
N SER A 198 32.03 14.17 40.85
CA SER A 198 32.10 14.09 42.32
C SER A 198 32.13 12.64 42.75
N PHE A 199 32.95 12.33 43.74
CA PHE A 199 33.05 11.01 44.36
C PHE A 199 32.38 11.08 45.73
N VAL A 200 31.35 10.27 45.94
CA VAL A 200 30.62 10.19 47.20
C VAL A 200 30.84 8.84 47.87
N ALA A 201 31.06 8.84 49.19
CA ALA A 201 31.06 7.64 50.00
C ALA A 201 29.66 7.39 50.56
N LEU A 202 29.17 6.16 50.42
CA LEU A 202 27.83 5.75 50.85
C LEU A 202 27.90 4.44 51.65
N PRO A 203 27.00 4.20 52.61
CA PRO A 203 26.86 2.88 53.23
C PRO A 203 26.57 1.80 52.19
N ARG A 204 27.22 0.62 52.31
CA ARG A 204 27.03 -0.50 51.37
C ARG A 204 25.56 -0.93 51.24
N SER A 205 24.80 -0.87 52.33
CA SER A 205 23.38 -1.19 52.38
C SER A 205 22.51 -0.28 51.49
N SER A 206 22.98 0.93 51.19
CA SER A 206 22.25 1.96 50.45
C SER A 206 22.39 1.83 48.93
N VAL A 207 23.17 0.86 48.44
CA VAL A 207 23.41 0.65 47.01
C VAL A 207 23.26 -0.81 46.59
N CYS A 208 22.94 -1.01 45.32
CA CYS A 208 23.06 -2.29 44.63
C CYS A 208 24.23 -2.20 43.65
N VAL A 209 25.21 -3.10 43.78
CA VAL A 209 26.39 -3.17 42.94
C VAL A 209 26.29 -4.39 42.03
N PHE A 210 26.52 -4.19 40.74
CA PHE A 210 26.46 -5.25 39.72
C PHE A 210 27.85 -5.47 39.12
N ARG A 211 28.29 -6.74 39.12
CA ARG A 211 29.63 -7.18 38.70
C ARG A 211 30.74 -6.44 39.47
N ALA A 212 31.96 -6.41 38.93
CA ALA A 212 33.17 -5.90 39.57
C ALA A 212 33.30 -4.36 39.53
N PHE A 213 32.22 -3.61 39.75
CA PHE A 213 32.18 -2.15 39.62
C PHE A 213 33.28 -1.44 40.42
N GLU A 214 33.50 -1.83 41.67
CA GLU A 214 34.52 -1.21 42.54
C GLU A 214 35.94 -1.43 42.00
N LYS A 215 36.26 -2.68 41.62
CA LYS A 215 37.55 -3.01 41.02
C LYS A 215 37.78 -2.23 39.72
N LEU A 216 36.75 -2.07 38.89
CA LEU A 216 36.85 -1.37 37.61
C LEU A 216 36.90 0.16 37.75
N THR A 217 36.45 0.72 38.87
CA THR A 217 36.52 2.18 39.16
C THR A 217 37.75 2.59 39.96
N GLN A 218 38.53 1.66 40.53
CA GLN A 218 39.79 1.97 41.21
C GLN A 218 40.78 2.80 40.36
N PRO A 219 41.03 2.49 39.06
CA PRO A 219 41.93 3.31 38.24
C PRO A 219 41.44 4.76 38.09
N LEU A 220 40.12 4.99 38.08
CA LEU A 220 39.55 6.33 38.04
C LEU A 220 39.84 7.10 39.35
N GLN A 221 39.74 6.42 40.49
CA GLN A 221 40.07 7.00 41.80
C GLN A 221 41.57 7.32 41.92
N GLN A 222 42.43 6.45 41.38
CA GLN A 222 43.89 6.64 41.34
C GLN A 222 44.29 7.81 40.42
N LEU A 223 43.67 7.93 39.25
CA LEU A 223 43.91 9.02 38.27
C LEU A 223 43.78 10.40 38.92
N PHE A 224 42.92 10.51 39.93
CA PHE A 224 42.65 11.75 40.65
C PHE A 224 43.30 11.83 42.04
N GLY A 225 44.43 11.15 42.24
CA GLY A 225 45.28 11.29 43.42
C GLY A 225 44.86 10.43 44.61
N GLY A 226 44.34 9.22 44.36
CA GLY A 226 44.09 8.21 45.39
C GLY A 226 42.94 8.57 46.34
N ILE A 227 41.71 8.54 45.83
CA ILE A 227 40.51 8.83 46.63
C ILE A 227 40.23 7.65 47.56
N GLU A 228 40.44 7.84 48.87
CA GLU A 228 40.22 6.83 49.90
C GLU A 228 39.10 7.23 50.87
N ILE A 229 38.53 6.24 51.55
CA ILE A 229 37.51 6.44 52.58
C ILE A 229 38.23 6.57 53.94
N SER A 230 37.98 7.66 54.67
CA SER A 230 38.45 7.79 56.06
C SER A 230 37.84 6.69 56.94
N ALA A 231 38.67 5.96 57.68
CA ALA A 231 38.30 4.75 58.44
C ALA A 231 37.46 5.00 59.72
N SER A 232 36.57 5.99 59.74
CA SER A 232 36.09 6.57 61.00
C SER A 232 34.73 6.08 61.56
N ASP A 233 33.99 5.16 60.93
CA ASP A 233 32.60 4.85 61.37
C ASP A 233 32.19 3.37 61.50
N GLY A 234 33.09 2.39 61.32
CA GLY A 234 32.76 0.96 61.49
C GLY A 234 31.71 0.38 60.52
N LYS A 235 31.12 1.19 59.64
CA LYS A 235 30.21 0.78 58.57
C LYS A 235 30.97 0.61 57.26
N GLU A 236 30.73 -0.50 56.56
CA GLU A 236 31.26 -0.73 55.22
C GLU A 236 30.70 0.34 54.25
N LYS A 237 31.59 1.16 53.69
CA LYS A 237 31.25 2.23 52.74
C LYS A 237 31.78 1.90 51.34
N ILE A 238 31.13 2.42 50.31
CA ILE A 238 31.52 2.30 48.89
C ILE A 238 31.67 3.70 48.28
N ILE A 239 32.64 3.86 47.37
CA ILE A 239 32.80 5.09 46.58
C ILE A 239 32.00 4.98 45.29
N VAL A 240 31.10 5.93 45.06
CA VAL A 240 30.31 6.03 43.82
C VAL A 240 30.60 7.37 43.15
N PRO A 241 31.02 7.39 41.87
CA PRO A 241 31.12 8.64 41.12
C PRO A 241 29.74 9.11 40.66
N CYS A 242 29.51 10.41 40.64
CA CYS A 242 28.37 11.06 40.01
C CYS A 242 28.80 12.36 39.31
N LEU A 243 27.97 12.88 38.40
CA LEU A 243 28.22 14.21 37.83
C LEU A 243 28.17 15.26 38.94
N LEU A 244 29.07 16.24 38.89
CA LEU A 244 29.08 17.38 39.82
C LEU A 244 27.73 18.12 39.79
N GLN A 245 27.14 18.26 38.59
CA GLN A 245 25.81 18.85 38.42
C GLN A 245 24.69 18.01 39.06
N GLN A 246 24.88 16.69 39.18
CA GLN A 246 23.91 15.77 39.75
C GLN A 246 24.01 15.70 41.30
N LEU A 247 25.10 16.22 41.87
CA LEU A 247 25.39 16.16 43.30
C LEU A 247 24.24 16.66 44.19
N PRO A 248 23.54 17.79 43.90
CA PRO A 248 22.41 18.24 44.71
C PRO A 248 21.29 17.20 44.83
N ALA A 249 21.01 16.46 43.75
CA ALA A 249 20.03 15.39 43.77
C ALA A 249 20.54 14.16 44.54
N VAL A 250 21.84 13.83 44.42
CA VAL A 250 22.45 12.75 45.20
C VAL A 250 22.38 13.06 46.69
N THR A 251 22.81 14.25 47.13
CA THR A 251 22.77 14.63 48.56
C THR A 251 21.34 14.73 49.10
N LYS A 252 20.38 15.18 48.29
CA LYS A 252 18.96 15.24 48.69
C LYS A 252 18.36 13.85 48.91
N PHE A 253 18.62 12.92 48.00
CA PHE A 253 18.05 11.58 48.09
C PHE A 253 18.90 10.63 48.93
N PHE A 254 20.19 10.86 49.10
CA PHE A 254 21.10 10.05 49.90
C PHE A 254 21.76 10.96 50.94
N PRO A 255 21.08 11.26 52.06
CA PRO A 255 21.59 12.19 53.07
C PRO A 255 22.84 11.66 53.79
N ASP A 256 23.05 10.35 53.80
CA ASP A 256 24.26 9.69 54.34
C ASP A 256 25.43 9.68 53.33
N ALA A 257 25.34 10.43 52.22
CA ALA A 257 26.40 10.53 51.23
C ALA A 257 27.46 11.55 51.66
N ASP A 258 28.67 11.08 51.93
CA ASP A 258 29.81 11.94 52.24
C ASP A 258 30.55 12.30 50.94
N VAL A 259 30.62 13.59 50.60
CA VAL A 259 31.36 14.05 49.42
C VAL A 259 32.86 14.01 49.70
N LEU A 260 33.57 13.05 49.10
CA LEU A 260 35.01 12.87 49.30
C LEU A 260 35.83 13.87 48.49
N LYS A 261 35.49 14.03 47.20
CA LYS A 261 36.22 14.89 46.27
C LYS A 261 35.35 15.28 45.09
N SER A 262 35.48 16.53 44.66
CA SER A 262 34.84 17.06 43.44
C SER A 262 35.88 17.62 42.51
N ILE A 263 35.84 17.22 41.25
CA ILE A 263 36.88 17.54 40.26
C ILE A 263 36.20 18.21 39.07
N PRO A 264 36.30 19.55 38.94
CA PRO A 264 35.67 20.27 37.84
C PRO A 264 36.38 19.94 36.51
N ASN A 265 35.62 19.97 35.41
CA ASN A 265 36.13 19.88 34.03
C ASN A 265 37.05 18.68 33.73
N CYS A 266 36.83 17.54 34.40
CA CYS A 266 37.65 16.34 34.20
C CYS A 266 37.08 15.35 33.19
N GLY A 267 35.80 15.49 32.84
CA GLY A 267 35.13 14.65 31.87
C GLY A 267 34.83 15.38 30.56
N GLN A 268 34.61 14.61 29.50
CA GLN A 268 34.13 15.08 28.22
C GLN A 268 32.83 14.36 27.87
N ALA A 269 31.78 15.13 27.61
CA ALA A 269 30.47 14.56 27.34
C ALA A 269 30.34 14.09 25.88
N GLN A 270 29.78 12.89 25.71
CA GLN A 270 29.37 12.34 24.41
C GLN A 270 28.01 12.92 23.98
N ALA A 271 27.46 12.50 22.83
CA ALA A 271 26.20 13.03 22.28
C ALA A 271 25.00 12.91 23.24
N ALA A 272 25.03 11.95 24.15
CA ALA A 272 23.99 11.75 25.16
C ALA A 272 24.10 12.70 26.37
N ILE A 273 25.14 13.53 26.43
CA ILE A 273 25.55 14.47 27.52
C ILE A 273 25.90 13.77 28.85
N ARG A 274 25.11 12.78 29.27
CA ARG A 274 25.30 12.02 30.51
C ARG A 274 26.31 10.87 30.42
N THR A 275 26.82 10.60 29.22
CA THR A 275 27.87 9.58 29.01
C THR A 275 29.18 10.31 28.85
N ILE A 276 30.11 10.05 29.77
CA ILE A 276 31.31 10.83 29.95
C ILE A 276 32.52 9.97 29.66
N THR A 277 33.36 10.45 28.76
CA THR A 277 34.71 9.94 28.56
C THR A 277 35.65 10.74 29.48
N VAL A 278 36.42 10.04 30.30
CA VAL A 278 37.45 10.66 31.15
C VAL A 278 38.82 10.36 30.54
N PRO A 279 39.58 11.36 30.09
CA PRO A 279 40.92 11.14 29.55
C PRO A 279 41.80 10.35 30.53
N GLY A 280 42.42 9.26 30.07
CA GLY A 280 43.23 8.37 30.90
C GLY A 280 42.46 7.26 31.62
N PHE A 281 41.14 7.15 31.43
CA PHE A 281 40.32 6.05 31.95
C PHE A 281 39.78 5.16 30.82
N GLN A 282 39.80 3.84 31.03
CA GLN A 282 39.52 2.84 29.99
C GLN A 282 38.02 2.65 29.67
N PHE A 283 37.12 3.17 30.50
CA PHE A 283 35.67 3.04 30.31
C PHE A 283 35.03 4.42 30.12
N ASP A 284 33.98 4.45 29.32
CA ASP A 284 33.01 5.55 29.36
C ASP A 284 32.06 5.34 30.53
N ILE A 285 31.60 6.43 31.15
CA ILE A 285 30.75 6.36 32.34
C ILE A 285 29.40 7.00 32.02
N LYS A 286 28.34 6.20 32.09
CA LYS A 286 26.95 6.65 31.90
C LYS A 286 26.36 6.99 33.26
N PHE A 287 26.14 8.27 33.52
CA PHE A 287 25.57 8.76 34.77
C PHE A 287 24.07 9.02 34.66
N SER A 288 23.38 8.95 35.80
CA SER A 288 22.12 9.65 35.98
C SER A 288 22.31 11.16 35.96
N LEU A 289 21.43 11.85 35.24
CA LEU A 289 21.38 13.30 35.18
C LEU A 289 19.91 13.74 35.26
N ALA A 290 19.54 14.48 36.30
CA ALA A 290 18.20 15.02 36.48
C ALA A 290 17.95 16.26 35.61
N CYS A 291 18.44 16.23 34.37
CA CYS A 291 18.09 17.16 33.31
C CYS A 291 17.18 16.43 32.32
N LEU A 292 16.11 17.11 31.93
CA LEU A 292 15.34 16.79 30.76
C LEU A 292 16.18 17.12 29.54
N LEU A 293 16.68 16.11 28.83
CA LEU A 293 17.48 16.29 27.61
C LEU A 293 16.81 15.64 26.43
N THR A 294 16.63 16.44 25.39
CA THR A 294 15.68 16.22 24.31
C THR A 294 14.34 15.88 24.88
N SER A 295 14.13 14.61 25.21
CA SER A 295 12.86 13.97 25.38
C SER A 295 12.60 13.43 26.78
N ALA A 296 13.61 13.09 27.57
CA ALA A 296 13.41 12.49 28.89
C ALA A 296 14.35 13.03 29.95
N ILE A 297 13.87 13.02 31.21
CA ILE A 297 14.75 13.16 32.36
C ILE A 297 15.79 12.04 32.27
N ARG A 298 17.05 12.43 32.17
CA ARG A 298 18.17 11.53 31.92
C ARG A 298 18.67 10.80 33.16
N ALA A 299 17.78 10.50 34.10
CA ALA A 299 18.04 9.60 35.22
C ALA A 299 17.88 8.14 34.77
N LEU A 300 18.90 7.32 34.97
CA LEU A 300 18.95 5.92 34.53
C LEU A 300 18.11 5.04 35.45
N PRO A 301 17.11 4.31 34.94
CA PRO A 301 16.32 3.38 35.73
C PRO A 301 17.19 2.34 36.46
N CYS A 302 16.85 1.99 37.69
CA CYS A 302 17.60 1.00 38.47
C CYS A 302 17.67 -0.37 37.77
N TRP A 303 16.58 -0.78 37.12
CA TRP A 303 16.54 -2.03 36.35
C TRP A 303 17.55 -2.03 35.20
N ALA A 304 17.82 -0.87 34.57
CA ALA A 304 18.77 -0.79 33.46
C ALA A 304 20.21 -1.10 33.92
N ALA A 305 20.58 -0.69 35.14
CA ALA A 305 21.85 -1.04 35.76
C ALA A 305 21.95 -2.54 36.07
N ALA A 306 20.84 -3.15 36.50
CA ALA A 306 20.81 -4.58 36.81
C ALA A 306 20.99 -5.46 35.56
N VAL A 307 20.32 -5.13 34.45
CA VAL A 307 20.32 -5.98 33.24
C VAL A 307 21.53 -5.79 32.33
N ALA A 308 22.19 -4.63 32.41
CA ALA A 308 23.24 -4.22 31.47
C ALA A 308 24.39 -5.25 31.31
N PRO A 309 24.98 -5.78 32.40
CA PRO A 309 26.07 -6.75 32.27
C PRO A 309 25.62 -8.09 31.68
N ASP A 310 24.47 -8.62 32.11
CA ASP A 310 23.96 -9.92 31.63
C ASP A 310 23.61 -9.86 30.13
N VAL A 311 22.99 -8.76 29.68
CA VAL A 311 22.69 -8.55 28.26
C VAL A 311 23.97 -8.39 27.46
N THR A 312 24.99 -7.70 27.99
CA THR A 312 26.30 -7.59 27.34
C THR A 312 26.90 -8.97 27.06
N ASP A 313 26.84 -9.88 28.02
CA ASP A 313 27.35 -11.25 27.89
C ASP A 313 26.59 -12.04 26.81
N ILE A 314 25.26 -11.86 26.71
CA ILE A 314 24.44 -12.47 25.65
C ILE A 314 24.84 -11.91 24.28
N LEU A 315 24.90 -10.58 24.14
CA LEU A 315 25.19 -9.93 22.85
C LEU A 315 26.58 -10.30 22.32
N LYS A 316 27.60 -10.35 23.20
CA LYS A 316 28.97 -10.76 22.81
C LYS A 316 29.04 -12.21 22.31
N LYS A 317 28.11 -13.08 22.72
CA LYS A 317 28.04 -14.48 22.25
C LYS A 317 27.30 -14.63 20.92
N VAL A 318 26.26 -13.83 20.70
CA VAL A 318 25.36 -13.97 19.54
C VAL A 318 25.71 -13.08 18.36
N PHE A 319 26.41 -11.97 18.59
CA PHE A 319 26.78 -11.06 17.52
C PHE A 319 27.86 -11.65 16.60
N PRO A 320 27.71 -11.46 15.28
CA PRO A 320 28.79 -11.77 14.35
C PRO A 320 29.99 -10.85 14.58
N GLU A 321 31.17 -11.27 14.12
CA GLU A 321 32.46 -10.57 14.33
C GLU A 321 32.44 -9.10 13.87
N ASP A 322 31.70 -8.80 12.80
CA ASP A 322 31.58 -7.46 12.22
C ASP A 322 30.62 -6.53 13.00
N LEU A 323 29.84 -7.06 13.95
CA LEU A 323 28.91 -6.31 14.79
C LEU A 323 29.44 -6.23 16.22
N TRP A 324 29.92 -5.06 16.62
CA TRP A 324 30.42 -4.83 17.97
C TRP A 324 29.33 -4.30 18.90
N VAL A 325 29.53 -4.48 20.20
CA VAL A 325 28.69 -3.88 21.23
C VAL A 325 29.57 -3.01 22.12
N PHE A 326 29.12 -1.79 22.42
CA PHE A 326 29.66 -1.01 23.52
C PHE A 326 29.15 -1.64 24.83
N GLY A 327 29.85 -2.66 25.32
CA GLY A 327 29.41 -3.47 26.45
C GLY A 327 29.27 -2.65 27.73
N GLU A 328 28.14 -2.79 28.41
CA GLU A 328 27.88 -2.15 29.70
C GLU A 328 28.23 -3.18 30.81
N VAL A 329 29.50 -3.18 31.24
CA VAL A 329 30.14 -4.32 31.94
C VAL A 329 29.96 -4.35 33.46
N ALA A 330 29.66 -3.20 34.07
CA ALA A 330 29.42 -3.09 35.51
C ALA A 330 28.59 -1.87 35.81
N ALA A 331 27.86 -1.89 36.92
CA ALA A 331 26.99 -0.79 37.31
C ALA A 331 26.80 -0.70 38.83
N VAL A 332 26.36 0.47 39.28
CA VAL A 332 25.87 0.69 40.65
C VAL A 332 24.61 1.54 40.59
N THR A 333 23.67 1.30 41.50
CA THR A 333 22.44 2.08 41.66
C THR A 333 22.03 2.16 43.13
N GLY A 334 21.07 3.02 43.47
CA GLY A 334 20.55 3.10 44.83
C GLY A 334 19.71 1.89 45.23
N ASN A 335 19.81 1.48 46.49
CA ASN A 335 18.97 0.46 47.11
C ASN A 335 17.95 1.14 48.04
N LYS A 336 16.85 1.63 47.48
CA LYS A 336 15.73 2.25 48.24
C LYS A 336 14.40 1.61 47.87
N GLU A 337 13.47 1.57 48.83
CA GLU A 337 12.07 1.20 48.59
C GLU A 337 11.43 2.05 47.48
N LYS A 338 11.79 3.34 47.41
CA LYS A 338 11.36 4.25 46.35
C LYS A 338 12.32 4.23 45.17
N ILE A 339 12.03 3.38 44.20
CA ILE A 339 12.80 3.20 42.95
C ILE A 339 13.04 4.54 42.20
N VAL A 340 12.08 5.46 42.25
CA VAL A 340 12.18 6.79 41.59
C VAL A 340 13.27 7.66 42.20
N GLU A 341 13.58 7.52 43.49
CA GLU A 341 14.68 8.24 44.14
C GLU A 341 16.01 7.51 43.92
N ALA A 342 16.00 6.19 44.05
CA ALA A 342 17.18 5.33 43.88
C ALA A 342 17.92 5.55 42.56
N ARG A 343 17.15 5.79 41.49
CA ARG A 343 17.67 5.95 40.13
C ARG A 343 18.62 7.15 39.98
N HIS A 344 18.57 8.13 40.87
CA HIS A 344 19.41 9.34 40.79
C HIS A 344 20.89 9.10 41.12
N LEU A 345 21.24 7.95 41.70
CA LEU A 345 22.62 7.52 41.96
C LEU A 345 23.18 6.60 40.86
N THR A 346 22.34 6.13 39.94
CA THR A 346 22.74 5.12 38.96
C THR A 346 23.93 5.55 38.10
N CYS A 347 24.90 4.65 38.00
CA CYS A 347 26.13 4.79 37.23
C CYS A 347 26.46 3.46 36.55
N ILE A 348 26.75 3.49 35.24
CA ILE A 348 27.05 2.30 34.43
C ILE A 348 28.38 2.51 33.70
N LEU A 349 29.28 1.53 33.79
CA LEU A 349 30.55 1.51 33.06
C LEU A 349 30.37 0.86 31.70
N ARG A 350 30.80 1.54 30.65
CA ARG A 350 30.72 1.11 29.27
C ARG A 350 32.11 0.99 28.66
N GLU A 351 32.36 -0.08 27.91
CA GLU A 351 33.62 -0.28 27.18
C GLU A 351 33.85 0.84 26.17
N ASN A 352 35.07 1.39 26.18
CA ASN A 352 35.53 2.29 25.14
C ASN A 352 36.13 1.44 23.98
N LEU A 353 35.52 1.53 22.79
CA LEU A 353 35.93 0.76 21.62
C LEU A 353 37.00 1.48 20.77
N GLU A 354 37.39 2.71 21.11
CA GLU A 354 38.39 3.48 20.37
C GLU A 354 39.75 2.75 20.27
N PRO A 355 40.32 2.17 21.36
CA PRO A 355 41.60 1.45 21.26
C PRO A 355 41.54 0.27 20.28
N ARG A 356 40.42 -0.48 20.30
CA ARG A 356 40.19 -1.60 19.37
C ARG A 356 40.07 -1.11 17.92
N ALA A 357 39.45 0.04 17.69
CA ALA A 357 39.36 0.63 16.37
C ALA A 357 40.74 1.11 15.87
N GLU A 358 41.55 1.70 16.74
CA GLU A 358 42.93 2.11 16.43
C GLU A 358 43.81 0.92 16.05
N GLU A 359 43.76 -0.18 16.82
CA GLU A 359 44.46 -1.44 16.51
C GLU A 359 44.10 -1.98 15.13
N ASN A 360 42.83 -1.85 14.73
CA ASN A 360 42.34 -2.29 13.43
C ASN A 360 42.52 -1.26 12.29
N ASN A 361 43.13 -0.10 12.56
CA ASN A 361 43.23 1.02 11.62
C ASN A 361 41.83 1.45 11.09
N GLU A 362 40.85 1.44 11.98
CA GLU A 362 39.47 1.87 11.79
C GLU A 362 39.21 3.20 12.52
N THR A 363 38.21 3.95 12.08
CA THR A 363 37.62 5.06 12.82
C THR A 363 36.16 4.74 13.08
N LEU A 364 35.68 5.14 14.25
CA LEU A 364 34.30 4.98 14.68
C LEU A 364 33.56 6.28 14.42
N ILE A 365 32.49 6.22 13.64
CA ILE A 365 31.68 7.39 13.29
C ILE A 365 30.22 7.08 13.55
N LEU A 366 29.51 7.96 14.26
CA LEU A 366 28.07 7.83 14.42
C LEU A 366 27.36 7.91 13.07
N ALA A 367 26.36 7.04 12.85
CA ALA A 367 25.51 7.14 11.66
C ALA A 367 24.82 8.50 11.60
N SER A 368 24.39 9.05 12.74
CA SER A 368 23.85 10.42 12.81
C SER A 368 24.87 11.51 12.46
N ALA A 369 26.16 11.30 12.74
CA ALA A 369 27.20 12.27 12.40
C ALA A 369 27.48 12.27 10.90
N LEU A 370 27.43 11.10 10.24
CA LEU A 370 27.52 10.99 8.79
C LEU A 370 26.40 11.77 8.06
N MET A 371 25.20 11.83 8.67
CA MET A 371 24.03 12.56 8.16
C MET A 371 24.10 14.08 8.40
N GLU A 372 24.94 14.53 9.34
CA GLU A 372 25.05 15.94 9.72
C GLU A 372 25.86 16.74 8.69
N ARG A 373 25.57 18.04 8.58
CA ARG A 373 26.31 18.97 7.72
C ARG A 373 27.28 19.79 8.58
N PRO A 374 28.56 19.92 8.18
CA PRO A 374 29.46 20.89 8.82
C PRO A 374 28.84 22.29 8.77
N LEU A 375 29.01 23.07 9.84
CA LEU A 375 28.41 24.40 9.92
C LEU A 375 28.89 25.29 8.75
N GLY A 376 27.95 25.88 8.01
CA GLY A 376 28.24 26.68 6.81
C GLY A 376 28.45 25.87 5.53
N GLY A 377 28.46 24.54 5.60
CA GLY A 377 28.50 23.63 4.46
C GLY A 377 27.11 23.19 3.99
N HIS A 378 26.98 22.85 2.69
CA HIS A 378 25.75 22.30 2.10
C HIS A 378 25.78 20.77 1.93
N ARG A 379 26.97 20.16 2.12
CA ARG A 379 27.20 18.71 2.03
C ARG A 379 27.26 18.08 3.42
N THR A 380 26.76 16.86 3.54
CA THR A 380 26.85 16.02 4.74
C THR A 380 28.27 15.49 4.94
N TYR A 381 28.60 15.02 6.16
CA TYR A 381 29.88 14.36 6.40
C TYR A 381 30.05 13.08 5.56
N ALA A 382 28.97 12.34 5.25
CA ALA A 382 29.03 11.25 4.29
C ALA A 382 29.51 11.74 2.91
N GLU A 383 28.94 12.83 2.40
CA GLU A 383 29.36 13.39 1.11
C GLU A 383 30.80 13.88 1.12
N VAL A 384 31.25 14.50 2.23
CA VAL A 384 32.61 15.04 2.38
C VAL A 384 33.64 13.92 2.53
N LEU A 385 33.40 12.94 3.39
CA LEU A 385 34.39 11.89 3.69
C LEU A 385 34.59 10.91 2.53
N PHE A 386 33.54 10.65 1.75
CA PHE A 386 33.53 9.66 0.67
C PHE A 386 33.53 10.28 -0.73
N ASP A 387 33.72 11.60 -0.83
CA ASP A 387 33.83 12.33 -2.10
C ASP A 387 32.60 12.12 -3.01
N LEU A 388 31.40 12.14 -2.43
CA LEU A 388 30.16 11.84 -3.16
C LEU A 388 29.65 13.08 -3.90
N GLU A 389 30.00 13.22 -5.18
CA GLU A 389 29.68 14.41 -5.99
C GLU A 389 28.35 14.25 -6.75
N THR A 390 28.09 13.07 -7.31
CA THR A 390 26.92 12.79 -8.15
C THR A 390 25.82 12.02 -7.42
N GLU A 391 24.62 11.97 -7.99
CA GLU A 391 23.54 11.11 -7.48
C GLU A 391 23.94 9.63 -7.53
N GLU A 392 24.63 9.21 -8.59
CA GLU A 392 25.15 7.87 -8.79
C GLU A 392 26.18 7.49 -7.72
N ASP A 393 27.12 8.38 -7.37
CA ASP A 393 28.10 8.14 -6.31
C ASP A 393 27.40 7.92 -4.98
N LYS A 394 26.41 8.76 -4.67
CA LYS A 394 25.59 8.65 -3.45
C LYS A 394 24.84 7.33 -3.40
N ILE A 395 24.20 6.92 -4.49
CA ILE A 395 23.46 5.65 -4.57
C ILE A 395 24.41 4.46 -4.37
N LYS A 396 25.58 4.48 -5.03
CA LYS A 396 26.59 3.42 -4.92
C LYS A 396 27.12 3.30 -3.49
N TRP A 397 27.52 4.42 -2.88
CA TRP A 397 27.99 4.44 -1.50
C TRP A 397 26.88 4.01 -0.53
N PHE A 398 25.67 4.55 -0.67
CA PHE A 398 24.53 4.20 0.16
C PHE A 398 24.23 2.69 0.09
N THR A 399 24.25 2.10 -1.11
CA THR A 399 24.06 0.65 -1.30
C THR A 399 25.13 -0.14 -0.55
N SER A 400 26.40 0.27 -0.66
CA SER A 400 27.52 -0.35 0.06
C SER A 400 27.46 -0.18 1.59
N TYR A 401 26.77 0.86 2.07
CA TYR A 401 26.53 1.12 3.49
C TYR A 401 25.37 0.29 4.04
N ILE A 402 24.23 0.23 3.33
CA ILE A 402 23.03 -0.47 3.82
C ILE A 402 23.13 -1.99 3.76
N GLN A 403 23.89 -2.55 2.82
CA GLN A 403 24.02 -3.99 2.66
C GLN A 403 24.60 -4.67 3.91
N PRO A 404 25.77 -4.25 4.46
CA PRO A 404 26.25 -4.78 5.72
C PRO A 404 25.37 -4.36 6.90
N LEU A 405 24.77 -3.16 6.90
CA LEU A 405 23.90 -2.70 7.98
C LEU A 405 22.67 -3.60 8.16
N LEU A 406 21.91 -3.83 7.09
CA LEU A 406 20.72 -4.68 7.12
C LEU A 406 21.07 -6.12 7.50
N ARG A 407 22.15 -6.67 6.93
CA ARG A 407 22.62 -8.03 7.26
C ARG A 407 22.92 -8.17 8.75
N LEU A 408 23.72 -7.26 9.30
CA LEU A 408 24.15 -7.32 10.70
C LEU A 408 23.01 -7.00 11.68
N ALA A 409 22.06 -6.14 11.28
CA ALA A 409 20.93 -5.80 12.13
C ALA A 409 19.87 -6.91 12.18
N LEU A 410 19.65 -7.63 11.07
CA LEU A 410 18.61 -8.64 10.96
C LEU A 410 19.07 -10.04 11.43
N ASP A 411 20.38 -10.34 11.41
CA ASP A 411 20.89 -11.66 11.84
C ASP A 411 20.53 -12.00 13.31
N PRO A 412 20.77 -11.14 14.32
CA PRO A 412 20.37 -11.42 15.70
C PRO A 412 18.85 -11.47 15.88
N LEU A 413 18.10 -10.71 15.08
CA LEU A 413 16.65 -10.68 15.13
C LEU A 413 16.05 -11.99 14.60
N GLN A 414 16.55 -12.48 13.47
CA GLN A 414 16.08 -13.71 12.84
C GLN A 414 16.43 -14.92 13.70
N ARG A 415 17.69 -15.05 14.13
CA ARG A 415 18.19 -16.27 14.80
C ARG A 415 17.81 -16.34 16.28
N PHE A 416 17.86 -15.19 16.97
CA PHE A 416 17.73 -15.14 18.43
C PHE A 416 16.52 -14.30 18.91
N GLY A 417 15.79 -13.64 18.00
CA GLY A 417 14.69 -12.75 18.38
C GLY A 417 15.17 -11.47 19.06
N ILE A 418 16.44 -11.08 18.90
CA ILE A 418 17.04 -9.91 19.56
C ILE A 418 16.96 -8.70 18.63
N ALA A 419 16.09 -7.76 18.96
CA ALA A 419 15.99 -6.46 18.30
C ALA A 419 16.88 -5.43 18.98
N CYS A 420 18.00 -5.11 18.35
CA CYS A 420 18.81 -3.97 18.73
C CYS A 420 18.23 -2.67 18.16
N GLU A 421 18.42 -1.57 18.88
CA GLU A 421 17.89 -0.27 18.48
C GLU A 421 18.85 0.45 17.52
N PHE A 422 18.85 0.03 16.25
CA PHE A 422 19.68 0.59 15.17
C PHE A 422 19.25 1.99 14.70
N HIS A 423 18.80 2.86 15.61
CA HIS A 423 18.60 4.27 15.29
C HIS A 423 19.94 4.97 15.05
N ALA A 424 19.93 6.12 14.37
CA ALA A 424 21.16 6.75 13.88
C ALA A 424 22.19 7.10 15.00
N GLN A 425 21.72 7.52 16.19
CA GLN A 425 22.61 7.82 17.33
C GLN A 425 23.15 6.57 18.06
N ASN A 426 22.52 5.40 17.94
CA ASN A 426 22.96 4.15 18.57
C ASN A 426 23.75 3.26 17.61
N THR A 427 23.83 3.67 16.35
CA THR A 427 24.57 2.96 15.30
C THR A 427 25.89 3.68 15.05
N VAL A 428 27.00 2.98 15.25
CA VAL A 428 28.35 3.48 15.00
C VAL A 428 28.93 2.71 13.82
N ALA A 429 29.22 3.39 12.71
CA ALA A 429 29.87 2.81 11.55
C ALA A 429 31.37 2.66 11.82
N ARG A 430 31.92 1.49 11.48
CA ARG A 430 33.35 1.20 11.52
C ARG A 430 33.94 1.40 10.14
N ILE A 431 34.81 2.39 9.97
CA ILE A 431 35.34 2.78 8.66
C ILE A 431 36.85 2.60 8.63
N CYS A 432 37.37 1.90 7.63
CA CYS A 432 38.81 1.75 7.44
C CYS A 432 39.44 3.10 7.07
N ARG A 433 40.43 3.56 7.83
CA ARG A 433 41.10 4.86 7.60
C ARG A 433 41.84 4.93 6.25
N LYS A 434 42.28 3.78 5.72
CA LYS A 434 43.04 3.70 4.47
C LYS A 434 42.15 3.57 3.23
N THR A 435 41.18 2.65 3.26
CA THR A 435 40.38 2.31 2.08
C THR A 435 39.03 3.03 2.03
N LYS A 436 38.64 3.72 3.11
CA LYS A 436 37.28 4.25 3.32
C LYS A 436 36.19 3.16 3.24
N ALA A 437 36.51 1.87 3.34
CA ALA A 437 35.50 0.82 3.33
C ALA A 437 34.75 0.76 4.68
N VAL A 438 33.43 0.59 4.64
CA VAL A 438 32.64 0.24 5.83
C VAL A 438 32.94 -1.21 6.20
N LYS A 439 33.61 -1.42 7.34
CA LYS A 439 34.06 -2.73 7.83
C LYS A 439 33.00 -3.45 8.66
N GLY A 440 32.06 -2.71 9.22
CA GLY A 440 31.02 -3.25 10.09
C GLY A 440 30.37 -2.13 10.91
N PHE A 441 29.67 -2.51 11.96
CA PHE A 441 28.95 -1.58 12.83
C PHE A 441 29.18 -1.92 14.29
N ALA A 442 28.96 -0.96 15.17
CA ALA A 442 28.83 -1.17 16.60
C ALA A 442 27.52 -0.58 17.10
N VAL A 443 26.89 -1.26 18.06
CA VAL A 443 25.64 -0.81 18.70
C VAL A 443 25.85 -0.48 20.16
N ARG A 444 25.01 0.42 20.67
CA ARG A 444 25.03 0.87 22.06
C ARG A 444 23.62 1.10 22.60
N ASP A 445 23.56 1.41 23.89
CA ASP A 445 22.33 1.64 24.68
C ASP A 445 21.45 0.39 24.86
N LEU A 446 21.89 -0.48 25.77
CA LEU A 446 21.29 -1.81 25.96
C LEU A 446 19.88 -1.76 26.55
N ALA A 447 19.51 -0.66 27.22
CA ALA A 447 18.17 -0.45 27.76
C ALA A 447 17.08 -0.33 26.66
N GLY A 448 17.48 -0.03 25.42
CA GLY A 448 16.57 0.11 24.27
C GLY A 448 16.27 -1.21 23.54
N ILE A 449 16.98 -2.28 23.87
CA ILE A 449 16.88 -3.60 23.23
C ILE A 449 15.53 -4.25 23.56
N LYS A 450 14.97 -4.98 22.59
CA LYS A 450 13.80 -5.84 22.80
C LYS A 450 14.10 -7.26 22.38
N ILE A 451 13.66 -8.22 23.19
CA ILE A 451 13.98 -9.64 23.00
C ILE A 451 12.67 -10.42 22.92
N HIS A 452 12.48 -11.16 21.83
CA HIS A 452 11.40 -12.14 21.75
C HIS A 452 11.78 -13.38 22.56
N LYS A 453 11.29 -13.45 23.80
CA LYS A 453 11.68 -14.46 24.78
C LYS A 453 11.49 -15.89 24.25
N PRO A 454 10.36 -16.26 23.62
CA PRO A 454 10.18 -17.61 23.07
C PRO A 454 11.18 -17.99 21.97
N THR A 455 11.73 -17.04 21.20
CA THR A 455 12.77 -17.36 20.20
C THR A 455 14.11 -17.59 20.86
N LEU A 456 14.49 -16.77 21.85
CA LEU A 456 15.76 -16.93 22.54
C LEU A 456 15.79 -18.21 23.40
N GLU A 457 14.69 -18.54 24.09
CA GLU A 457 14.58 -19.77 24.89
C GLU A 457 14.73 -21.05 24.05
N ARG A 458 14.20 -21.05 22.82
CA ARG A 458 14.33 -22.19 21.89
C ARG A 458 15.77 -22.49 21.48
N GLN A 459 16.67 -21.49 21.53
CA GLN A 459 18.08 -21.70 21.21
C GLN A 459 18.85 -22.40 22.35
N GLY A 460 18.37 -22.29 23.60
CA GLY A 460 19.02 -22.82 24.79
C GLY A 460 20.33 -22.11 25.16
N GLY A 461 20.84 -22.38 26.37
CA GLY A 461 22.19 -21.92 26.79
C GLY A 461 22.31 -20.46 27.27
N PHE A 462 21.18 -19.76 27.45
CA PHE A 462 21.14 -18.39 27.99
C PHE A 462 20.37 -18.34 29.31
N ASP A 463 20.92 -17.66 30.31
CA ASP A 463 20.19 -17.33 31.55
C ASP A 463 19.38 -16.05 31.33
N LEU A 464 18.04 -16.18 31.37
CA LEU A 464 17.12 -15.07 31.13
C LEU A 464 16.51 -14.50 32.42
N SER A 465 16.93 -15.00 33.59
CA SER A 465 16.33 -14.65 34.89
C SER A 465 16.32 -13.14 35.16
N ASN A 466 17.37 -12.43 34.72
CA ASN A 466 17.56 -11.02 35.01
C ASN A 466 17.14 -10.07 33.87
N ILE A 467 16.81 -10.56 32.66
CA ILE A 467 16.55 -9.69 31.50
C ILE A 467 15.06 -9.44 31.20
N GLY A 468 14.18 -9.81 32.14
CA GLY A 468 12.73 -9.68 32.02
C GLY A 468 12.22 -8.35 31.46
N PRO A 469 12.72 -7.17 31.90
CA PRO A 469 12.28 -5.86 31.38
C PRO A 469 12.49 -5.64 29.86
N LEU A 470 13.39 -6.40 29.23
CA LEU A 470 13.68 -6.32 27.80
C LEU A 470 12.84 -7.32 26.98
N CYS A 471 12.21 -8.29 27.63
CA CYS A 471 11.50 -9.38 26.98
C CYS A 471 10.09 -8.98 26.51
N SER A 472 9.64 -9.63 25.44
CA SER A 472 8.28 -9.59 24.89
C SER A 472 7.91 -10.98 24.39
N ASP A 473 6.66 -11.38 24.59
CA ASP A 473 6.09 -12.61 24.01
C ASP A 473 5.45 -12.36 22.64
N ASP A 474 5.38 -11.09 22.23
CA ASP A 474 4.83 -10.65 20.94
C ASP A 474 5.98 -10.29 19.99
N LEU A 475 6.13 -11.09 18.94
CA LEU A 475 7.15 -10.93 17.91
C LEU A 475 6.91 -9.71 17.02
N HIS A 476 5.66 -9.32 16.77
CA HIS A 476 5.35 -8.15 15.93
C HIS A 476 5.79 -6.85 16.62
N LYS A 477 5.64 -6.73 17.94
CA LYS A 477 6.18 -5.58 18.70
C LYS A 477 7.70 -5.47 18.60
N VAL A 478 8.40 -6.60 18.51
CA VAL A 478 9.86 -6.65 18.32
C VAL A 478 10.20 -6.20 16.89
N TRP A 479 9.43 -6.62 15.89
CA TRP A 479 9.56 -6.19 14.50
C TRP A 479 9.26 -4.70 14.29
N ASP A 480 8.21 -4.16 14.92
CA ASP A 480 7.86 -2.73 14.87
C ASP A 480 9.00 -1.87 15.40
N ARG A 481 9.64 -2.32 16.49
CA ARG A 481 10.81 -1.63 17.07
C ARG A 481 11.96 -1.55 16.07
N VAL A 482 12.27 -2.64 15.38
CA VAL A 482 13.35 -2.69 14.38
C VAL A 482 12.97 -1.87 13.16
N HIS A 483 11.75 -2.01 12.65
CA HIS A 483 11.29 -1.25 11.49
C HIS A 483 11.37 0.27 11.75
N HIS A 484 10.90 0.73 12.91
CA HIS A 484 11.02 2.13 13.29
C HIS A 484 12.49 2.57 13.41
N ALA A 485 13.32 1.86 14.18
CA ALA A 485 14.69 2.29 14.47
C ALA A 485 15.61 2.19 13.23
N LEU A 486 15.55 1.09 12.50
CA LEU A 486 16.43 0.80 11.37
C LEU A 486 15.92 1.41 10.06
N ILE A 487 14.66 1.15 9.69
CA ILE A 487 14.12 1.56 8.39
C ILE A 487 13.72 3.04 8.41
N GLN A 488 12.86 3.45 9.35
CA GLN A 488 12.31 4.82 9.34
C GLN A 488 13.33 5.86 9.82
N ASN A 489 14.04 5.59 10.93
CA ASN A 489 14.90 6.56 11.61
C ASN A 489 16.34 6.60 11.06
N ASN A 490 16.91 5.45 10.70
CA ASN A 490 18.29 5.38 10.20
C ASN A 490 18.34 5.43 8.66
N ILE A 491 17.85 4.40 7.97
CA ILE A 491 17.93 4.30 6.50
C ILE A 491 17.14 5.42 5.82
N GLY A 492 15.89 5.64 6.23
CA GLY A 492 15.03 6.68 5.67
C GLY A 492 15.63 8.08 5.86
N TYR A 493 16.22 8.36 7.02
CA TYR A 493 16.86 9.65 7.23
C TYR A 493 18.21 9.80 6.51
N MET A 494 18.99 8.73 6.35
CA MET A 494 20.20 8.77 5.52
C MET A 494 19.86 9.12 4.06
N LEU A 495 18.82 8.49 3.50
CA LEU A 495 18.33 8.82 2.15
C LEU A 495 17.93 10.28 2.04
N TYR A 496 17.19 10.76 3.03
CA TYR A 496 16.80 12.15 3.11
C TYR A 496 18.00 13.10 3.18
N ALA A 497 18.97 12.83 4.06
CA ALA A 497 20.16 13.67 4.26
C ALA A 497 21.01 13.78 2.98
N LEU A 498 21.15 12.67 2.23
CA LEU A 498 21.85 12.63 0.94
C LEU A 498 21.05 13.23 -0.22
N GLY A 499 19.76 13.50 -0.03
CA GLY A 499 18.85 13.99 -1.08
C GLY A 499 18.42 12.91 -2.08
N LEU A 500 18.43 11.63 -1.66
CA LEU A 500 18.09 10.46 -2.47
C LEU A 500 16.64 9.96 -2.32
N GLU A 501 15.91 10.45 -1.32
CA GLU A 501 14.50 10.09 -1.07
C GLU A 501 13.53 10.60 -2.17
N LYS A 502 14.07 11.19 -3.25
CA LYS A 502 13.28 11.88 -4.27
C LYS A 502 12.43 10.98 -5.16
N THR A 503 12.83 9.73 -5.33
CA THR A 503 12.14 8.76 -6.17
C THR A 503 12.12 7.40 -5.50
N ASP A 504 11.20 6.53 -5.91
CA ASP A 504 11.13 5.15 -5.44
C ASP A 504 12.36 4.30 -5.87
N LYS A 505 13.27 4.85 -6.70
CA LYS A 505 14.47 4.14 -7.18
C LYS A 505 15.32 3.59 -6.05
N VAL A 506 15.64 4.41 -5.04
CA VAL A 506 16.55 3.99 -3.96
C VAL A 506 15.83 3.15 -2.91
N TRP A 507 14.54 3.40 -2.66
CA TRP A 507 13.70 2.49 -1.86
C TRP A 507 13.54 1.11 -2.51
N ALA A 508 13.53 1.02 -3.85
CA ALA A 508 13.57 -0.26 -4.56
C ALA A 508 14.87 -1.03 -4.29
N ILE A 509 16.01 -0.33 -4.18
CA ILE A 509 17.28 -0.94 -3.78
C ILE A 509 17.19 -1.46 -2.35
N VAL A 510 16.67 -0.66 -1.40
CA VAL A 510 16.47 -1.10 -0.02
C VAL A 510 15.59 -2.36 0.04
N ARG A 511 14.47 -2.39 -0.70
CA ARG A 511 13.58 -3.56 -0.78
C ARG A 511 14.26 -4.76 -1.40
N SER A 512 15.09 -4.58 -2.43
CA SER A 512 15.85 -5.66 -3.06
C SER A 512 16.90 -6.24 -2.12
N VAL A 513 17.67 -5.40 -1.42
CA VAL A 513 18.64 -5.84 -0.41
C VAL A 513 17.93 -6.58 0.73
N LEU A 514 16.81 -6.04 1.22
CA LEU A 514 16.01 -6.68 2.25
C LEU A 514 15.44 -8.03 1.78
N TYR A 515 14.93 -8.09 0.54
CA TYR A 515 14.44 -9.33 -0.05
C TYR A 515 15.57 -10.36 -0.13
N ASN A 516 16.73 -10.02 -0.68
CA ASN A 516 17.85 -10.96 -0.81
C ASN A 516 18.35 -11.49 0.55
N ILE A 517 18.26 -10.70 1.61
CA ILE A 517 18.65 -11.13 2.97
C ILE A 517 17.61 -12.09 3.57
N LEU A 518 16.32 -11.89 3.27
CA LEU A 518 15.22 -12.61 3.91
C LEU A 518 14.57 -13.69 3.04
N SER A 519 14.80 -13.71 1.72
CA SER A 519 14.18 -14.63 0.75
C SER A 519 14.68 -16.06 0.91
N ASP A 520 15.97 -16.21 1.16
CA ASP A 520 16.66 -17.50 1.28
C ASP A 520 16.63 -18.04 2.73
N GLY A 521 15.94 -17.33 3.62
CA GLY A 521 15.78 -17.69 5.02
C GLY A 521 14.66 -18.69 5.29
N ASP A 522 14.48 -19.01 6.57
CA ASP A 522 13.40 -19.85 7.07
C ASP A 522 12.03 -19.15 6.98
N HIS A 523 10.95 -19.86 7.35
CA HIS A 523 9.59 -19.31 7.33
C HIS A 523 9.48 -17.99 8.12
N MET A 524 10.26 -17.84 9.19
CA MET A 524 10.32 -16.62 10.00
C MET A 524 10.91 -15.43 9.24
N ALA A 525 11.95 -15.63 8.43
CA ALA A 525 12.50 -14.59 7.57
C ALA A 525 11.50 -14.12 6.51
N GLN A 526 10.77 -15.06 5.89
CA GLN A 526 9.76 -14.75 4.89
C GLN A 526 8.58 -13.97 5.49
N ASP A 527 8.12 -14.35 6.69
CA ASP A 527 7.06 -13.63 7.41
C ASP A 527 7.52 -12.23 7.81
N MET A 528 8.77 -12.08 8.27
CA MET A 528 9.35 -10.78 8.58
C MET A 528 9.43 -9.88 7.35
N TYR A 529 9.85 -10.42 6.19
CA TYR A 529 9.86 -9.65 4.94
C TYR A 529 8.44 -9.16 4.59
N ARG A 530 7.45 -10.06 4.60
CA ARG A 530 6.04 -9.71 4.34
C ARG A 530 5.52 -8.67 5.30
N TYR A 531 5.91 -8.73 6.57
CA TYR A 531 5.55 -7.73 7.58
C TYR A 531 6.18 -6.37 7.28
N PHE A 532 7.47 -6.33 6.93
CA PHE A 532 8.20 -5.09 6.69
C PHE A 532 7.73 -4.35 5.42
N VAL A 533 7.08 -5.02 4.48
CA VAL A 533 6.60 -4.42 3.20
C VAL A 533 5.08 -4.18 3.15
N GLN A 534 4.38 -4.28 4.27
CA GLN A 534 2.94 -3.97 4.35
C GLN A 534 2.63 -2.53 3.90
N ASP A 535 1.39 -2.26 3.46
CA ASP A 535 0.97 -0.95 2.96
C ASP A 535 1.12 0.19 3.98
N THR A 536 0.96 -0.13 5.25
CA THR A 536 1.12 0.82 6.35
C THR A 536 1.92 0.20 7.49
N MET A 537 2.64 1.02 8.22
CA MET A 537 3.39 0.60 9.41
C MET A 537 3.08 1.51 10.60
N PRO A 538 3.20 1.00 11.84
CA PRO A 538 3.09 1.83 13.03
C PRO A 538 4.10 2.98 13.01
N PHE A 539 3.60 4.17 13.30
CA PHE A 539 4.36 5.40 13.48
C PHE A 539 4.03 5.99 14.84
N LYS A 540 5.06 6.42 15.56
CA LYS A 540 4.90 6.95 16.91
C LYS A 540 4.48 8.41 16.88
N CYS A 541 3.39 8.72 17.58
CA CYS A 541 2.81 10.06 17.63
C CYS A 541 3.35 10.84 18.83
N PHE A 542 4.58 11.34 18.71
CA PHE A 542 5.32 11.97 19.82
C PHE A 542 4.69 13.24 20.39
N LEU A 543 4.12 14.08 19.54
CA LEU A 543 3.48 15.33 19.94
C LEU A 543 2.13 15.06 20.61
N ASN A 544 1.34 14.14 20.06
CA ASN A 544 0.10 13.65 20.67
C ASN A 544 0.36 13.03 22.05
N MET A 545 1.44 12.24 22.15
CA MET A 545 1.93 11.76 23.44
C MET A 545 2.21 12.95 24.38
N ARG A 546 3.00 13.98 23.99
CA ARG A 546 3.32 15.16 24.83
C ARG A 546 2.10 15.93 25.35
N MET A 547 1.09 16.11 24.50
CA MET A 547 -0.13 16.84 24.85
C MET A 547 -1.00 16.09 25.86
N SER A 548 -0.90 14.76 25.92
CA SER A 548 -1.76 13.92 26.77
C SER A 548 -1.31 13.78 28.23
N VAL A 549 -0.18 14.41 28.63
CA VAL A 549 0.48 14.15 29.93
C VAL A 549 1.02 15.44 30.55
N SER A 550 0.68 15.68 31.83
CA SER A 550 1.27 16.73 32.66
C SER A 550 2.60 16.25 33.28
N PHE A 551 3.54 17.19 33.50
CA PHE A 551 4.87 16.90 34.05
C PHE A 551 4.82 15.93 35.25
N GLY A 552 5.46 14.75 35.12
CA GLY A 552 5.63 13.79 36.22
C GLY A 552 4.66 12.59 36.27
N SER A 553 3.77 12.40 35.28
CA SER A 553 2.82 11.27 35.24
C SER A 553 3.19 10.17 34.20
N SER A 554 2.63 8.96 34.34
CA SER A 554 2.93 7.79 33.48
C SER A 554 2.19 7.84 32.14
N ILE A 555 2.91 7.59 31.04
CA ILE A 555 2.45 7.81 29.65
C ILE A 555 1.92 6.51 29.00
N ALA A 556 0.78 6.59 28.30
CA ALA A 556 0.34 5.55 27.36
C ALA A 556 0.99 5.75 25.96
N LEU A 557 1.49 4.66 25.36
CA LEU A 557 2.00 4.69 23.98
C LEU A 557 0.87 5.04 23.00
N ARG A 558 1.11 6.02 22.11
CA ARG A 558 0.21 6.33 20.99
C ARG A 558 0.92 6.14 19.67
N GLU A 559 0.34 5.30 18.84
CA GLU A 559 0.83 4.96 17.52
C GLU A 559 -0.31 5.12 16.50
N LYS A 560 0.07 5.46 15.28
CA LYS A 560 -0.83 5.57 14.13
C LYS A 560 -0.20 4.84 12.96
N ASN A 561 -1.02 4.14 12.19
CA ASN A 561 -0.56 3.56 10.93
C ASN A 561 -0.37 4.65 9.87
N VAL A 562 0.84 4.76 9.34
CA VAL A 562 1.19 5.67 8.23
C VAL A 562 1.61 4.85 7.01
N PRO A 563 1.53 5.42 5.79
CA PRO A 563 2.03 4.75 4.59
C PRO A 563 3.47 4.26 4.77
N ASN A 564 3.72 3.00 4.44
CA ASN A 564 5.04 2.42 4.61
C ASN A 564 5.94 2.75 3.43
N VAL A 565 7.15 3.26 3.70
CA VAL A 565 8.21 3.50 2.69
C VAL A 565 8.63 2.25 1.93
N LEU A 566 8.49 1.07 2.54
CA LEU A 566 8.77 -0.22 1.91
C LEU A 566 7.55 -0.82 1.21
N SER A 567 6.37 -0.19 1.27
CA SER A 567 5.22 -0.67 0.52
C SER A 567 5.49 -0.51 -0.98
N LYS A 568 5.47 -1.63 -1.70
CA LYS A 568 5.43 -1.60 -3.16
C LYS A 568 3.98 -1.32 -3.51
N ARG A 569 3.59 -0.04 -3.64
CA ARG A 569 2.24 0.30 -4.10
C ARG A 569 2.01 -0.49 -5.39
N PRO A 570 1.06 -1.42 -5.42
CA PRO A 570 0.79 -2.17 -6.63
C PRO A 570 0.44 -1.16 -7.73
N ARG A 571 1.24 -1.12 -8.80
CA ARG A 571 1.03 -0.19 -9.93
C ARG A 571 -0.12 -0.62 -10.83
N TRP A 572 -0.82 -1.69 -10.50
CA TRP A 572 -1.97 -2.17 -11.25
C TRP A 572 -3.23 -1.40 -10.86
N LEU A 573 -4.09 -1.14 -11.84
CA LEU A 573 -5.24 -0.23 -11.82
C LEU A 573 -4.92 1.25 -11.56
N THR A 574 -3.65 1.67 -11.68
CA THR A 574 -3.27 3.09 -11.68
C THR A 574 -3.62 3.74 -13.03
N GLN A 575 -4.36 4.86 -13.02
CA GLN A 575 -4.68 5.58 -14.26
C GLN A 575 -3.49 6.38 -14.80
N LEU A 576 -3.40 6.46 -16.12
CA LEU A 576 -2.31 7.11 -16.85
C LEU A 576 -2.81 8.36 -17.59
N SER A 577 -2.10 9.48 -17.43
CA SER A 577 -2.12 10.57 -18.40
C SER A 577 -1.16 10.21 -19.54
N LEU A 578 -1.68 9.94 -20.72
CA LEU A 578 -0.87 9.50 -21.87
C LEU A 578 0.00 10.66 -22.40
N ALA A 579 -0.53 11.88 -22.40
CA ALA A 579 0.16 13.09 -22.83
C ALA A 579 1.37 13.42 -21.94
N ALA A 580 1.30 13.12 -20.63
CA ALA A 580 2.38 13.44 -19.69
C ALA A 580 3.35 12.29 -19.42
N THR A 581 2.95 11.04 -19.69
CA THR A 581 3.79 9.86 -19.42
C THR A 581 4.94 9.77 -20.44
N LYS A 582 6.18 9.92 -19.97
CA LYS A 582 7.41 9.94 -20.81
C LYS A 582 8.21 8.63 -20.80
N GLY A 583 7.86 7.66 -19.95
CA GLY A 583 8.54 6.36 -19.88
C GLY A 583 8.06 5.46 -18.74
N THR A 584 8.48 4.19 -18.73
CA THR A 584 8.11 3.20 -17.69
C THR A 584 8.56 3.57 -16.27
N ALA A 585 9.60 4.39 -16.15
CA ALA A 585 10.11 4.93 -14.89
C ALA A 585 9.40 6.23 -14.43
N ASN A 586 8.66 6.89 -15.32
CA ASN A 586 8.03 8.20 -15.07
C ASN A 586 6.58 8.19 -15.59
N ILE A 587 5.72 7.51 -14.83
CA ILE A 587 4.29 7.36 -15.09
C ILE A 587 3.57 8.53 -14.43
N MET A 588 2.83 9.31 -15.21
CA MET A 588 2.06 10.44 -14.70
C MET A 588 0.59 10.07 -14.55
N MET A 589 0.00 10.32 -13.38
CA MET A 589 -1.42 10.08 -13.14
C MET A 589 -2.24 11.33 -13.47
N PRO A 590 -3.51 11.19 -13.88
CA PRO A 590 -4.35 12.35 -14.24
C PRO A 590 -4.53 13.37 -13.11
N GLN A 591 -4.48 12.96 -11.85
CA GLN A 591 -4.57 13.87 -10.71
C GLN A 591 -3.30 14.69 -10.46
N ASP A 592 -2.16 14.24 -10.98
CA ASP A 592 -0.84 14.86 -10.74
C ASP A 592 -0.44 15.83 -11.87
N VAL A 593 -1.25 15.92 -12.93
CA VAL A 593 -1.03 16.82 -14.07
C VAL A 593 -1.96 18.03 -14.00
N ASN A 594 -1.65 19.10 -14.73
CA ASN A 594 -2.51 20.27 -14.78
C ASN A 594 -3.75 20.03 -15.66
N ARG A 595 -4.70 20.98 -15.64
CA ARG A 595 -5.97 20.87 -16.37
C ARG A 595 -5.76 20.90 -17.88
N GLU A 596 -4.73 21.59 -18.34
CA GLU A 596 -4.38 21.74 -19.75
C GLU A 596 -3.95 20.40 -20.35
N ILE A 597 -3.05 19.68 -19.67
CA ILE A 597 -2.63 18.32 -20.07
C ILE A 597 -3.82 17.35 -20.07
N ARG A 598 -4.68 17.42 -19.05
CA ARG A 598 -5.92 16.62 -19.00
C ARG A 598 -6.85 16.90 -20.18
N ALA A 599 -6.95 18.17 -20.59
CA ALA A 599 -7.73 18.54 -21.77
C ALA A 599 -7.13 17.95 -23.05
N VAL A 600 -5.80 17.93 -23.19
CA VAL A 600 -5.09 17.29 -24.31
C VAL A 600 -5.37 15.79 -24.36
N ASP A 601 -5.28 15.07 -23.24
CA ASP A 601 -5.61 13.63 -23.18
C ASP A 601 -7.06 13.38 -23.61
N LYS A 602 -8.01 14.18 -23.10
CA LYS A 602 -9.42 14.06 -23.43
C LYS A 602 -9.69 14.34 -24.91
N GLU A 603 -9.08 15.39 -25.46
CA GLU A 603 -9.21 15.75 -26.87
C GLU A 603 -8.62 14.65 -27.77
N ALA A 604 -7.44 14.13 -27.43
CA ALA A 604 -6.79 13.07 -28.18
C ALA A 604 -7.66 11.80 -28.25
N VAL A 605 -8.22 11.35 -27.12
CA VAL A 605 -9.12 10.17 -27.10
C VAL A 605 -10.39 10.44 -27.89
N THR A 606 -10.98 11.63 -27.74
CA THR A 606 -12.22 12.01 -28.46
C THR A 606 -12.00 12.08 -29.97
N ALA A 607 -10.90 12.69 -30.42
CA ALA A 607 -10.54 12.82 -31.82
C ALA A 607 -10.24 11.45 -32.45
N ASN A 608 -9.40 10.63 -31.81
CA ASN A 608 -9.10 9.28 -32.33
C ASN A 608 -10.36 8.41 -32.36
N LEU A 609 -11.26 8.52 -31.37
CA LEU A 609 -12.52 7.80 -31.39
C LEU A 609 -13.42 8.25 -32.55
N ALA A 610 -13.50 9.55 -32.81
CA ALA A 610 -14.25 10.09 -33.94
C ALA A 610 -13.68 9.59 -35.27
N ASP A 611 -12.35 9.56 -35.43
CA ASP A 611 -11.68 9.06 -36.64
C ASP A 611 -11.94 7.57 -36.88
N CYS A 612 -11.97 6.75 -35.82
CA CYS A 612 -12.27 5.32 -35.94
C CYS A 612 -13.74 5.06 -36.32
N VAL A 613 -14.66 5.96 -35.95
CA VAL A 613 -16.11 5.77 -36.14
C VAL A 613 -16.64 6.42 -37.42
N ARG A 614 -16.17 7.61 -37.76
CA ARG A 614 -16.67 8.46 -38.86
C ARG A 614 -16.78 7.75 -40.22
N PRO A 615 -15.86 6.84 -40.62
CA PRO A 615 -15.98 6.12 -41.89
C PRO A 615 -17.18 5.17 -41.94
N TYR A 616 -17.70 4.76 -40.77
CA TYR A 616 -18.63 3.65 -40.64
C TYR A 616 -19.99 4.02 -40.05
N GLY A 617 -20.12 5.18 -39.40
CA GLY A 617 -21.40 5.63 -38.84
C GLY A 617 -21.25 6.64 -37.71
N THR A 618 -22.20 6.59 -36.78
CA THR A 618 -22.31 7.52 -35.65
C THR A 618 -21.64 6.97 -34.39
N ILE A 619 -21.14 7.90 -33.55
CA ILE A 619 -20.51 7.57 -32.26
C ILE A 619 -21.59 7.04 -31.32
N PRO A 620 -21.40 5.84 -30.71
CA PRO A 620 -22.37 5.28 -29.77
C PRO A 620 -22.53 6.16 -28.51
N ASP A 621 -23.74 6.26 -27.96
CA ASP A 621 -23.99 7.01 -26.73
C ASP A 621 -23.18 6.49 -25.52
N THR A 622 -22.81 5.21 -25.54
CA THR A 622 -21.95 4.60 -24.52
C THR A 622 -20.57 5.26 -24.41
N SER A 623 -20.12 5.96 -25.47
CA SER A 623 -18.87 6.74 -25.47
C SER A 623 -18.84 7.85 -24.42
N ARG A 624 -19.99 8.37 -24.00
CA ARG A 624 -20.07 9.43 -22.97
C ARG A 624 -19.53 9.00 -21.60
N THR A 625 -19.50 7.69 -21.35
CA THR A 625 -18.98 7.12 -20.11
C THR A 625 -17.52 6.70 -20.21
N LEU A 626 -16.88 6.84 -21.37
CA LEU A 626 -15.48 6.47 -21.57
C LEU A 626 -14.55 7.47 -20.89
N ASN A 627 -13.77 6.98 -19.94
CA ASN A 627 -12.72 7.75 -19.30
C ASN A 627 -11.50 7.84 -20.23
N PRO A 628 -10.90 9.03 -20.43
CA PRO A 628 -9.75 9.18 -21.31
C PRO A 628 -8.46 8.58 -20.74
N TYR A 629 -8.40 8.30 -19.44
CA TYR A 629 -7.18 7.81 -18.77
C TYR A 629 -7.23 6.29 -18.59
N PRO A 630 -6.45 5.51 -19.36
CA PRO A 630 -6.42 4.05 -19.21
C PRO A 630 -5.78 3.64 -17.89
N ALA A 631 -6.20 2.50 -17.35
CA ALA A 631 -5.64 1.90 -16.14
C ALA A 631 -4.52 0.91 -16.49
N LEU A 632 -3.42 0.94 -15.74
CA LEU A 632 -2.31 0.03 -15.96
C LEU A 632 -2.62 -1.39 -15.46
N LEU A 633 -2.30 -2.41 -16.25
CA LEU A 633 -2.37 -3.81 -15.85
C LEU A 633 -1.02 -4.52 -16.10
N PRO A 634 -0.64 -5.50 -15.26
CA PRO A 634 0.50 -6.35 -15.55
C PRO A 634 0.21 -7.25 -16.76
N GLN A 635 1.19 -7.46 -17.64
CA GLN A 635 1.04 -8.37 -18.78
C GLN A 635 0.70 -9.81 -18.33
N GLN A 636 1.22 -10.22 -17.17
CA GLN A 636 0.94 -11.52 -16.58
C GLN A 636 -0.56 -11.71 -16.29
N PHE A 637 -1.27 -10.65 -15.87
CA PHE A 637 -2.70 -10.71 -15.60
C PHE A 637 -3.51 -11.11 -16.85
N ILE A 638 -3.15 -10.57 -18.01
CA ILE A 638 -3.81 -10.90 -19.29
C ILE A 638 -3.52 -12.34 -19.69
N THR A 639 -2.27 -12.80 -19.47
CA THR A 639 -1.84 -14.17 -19.74
C THR A 639 -2.59 -15.17 -18.86
N ASP A 640 -2.77 -14.84 -17.58
CA ASP A 640 -3.51 -15.68 -16.62
C ASP A 640 -5.00 -15.77 -17.00
N LEU A 641 -5.60 -14.68 -17.49
CA LEU A 641 -6.96 -14.67 -18.01
C LEU A 641 -7.11 -15.53 -19.27
N GLU A 642 -6.15 -15.47 -20.21
CA GLU A 642 -6.15 -16.30 -21.41
C GLU A 642 -6.10 -17.78 -21.05
N ARG A 643 -5.15 -18.17 -20.18
CA ARG A 643 -5.03 -19.54 -19.66
C ARG A 643 -6.29 -20.00 -18.94
N PHE A 644 -6.89 -19.15 -18.11
CA PHE A 644 -8.14 -19.46 -17.43
C PHE A 644 -9.28 -19.70 -18.43
N ASN A 645 -9.41 -18.87 -19.47
CA ASN A 645 -10.45 -19.04 -20.48
C ASN A 645 -10.27 -20.33 -21.29
N GLU A 646 -9.04 -20.72 -21.63
CA GLU A 646 -8.77 -22.00 -22.29
C GLU A 646 -9.32 -23.18 -21.47
N VAL A 647 -9.06 -23.18 -20.17
CA VAL A 647 -9.56 -24.21 -19.25
C VAL A 647 -11.08 -24.15 -19.10
N LEU A 648 -11.65 -22.94 -19.01
CA LEU A 648 -13.08 -22.74 -18.94
C LEU A 648 -13.79 -23.26 -20.21
N ALA A 649 -13.19 -23.05 -21.38
CA ALA A 649 -13.70 -23.57 -22.65
C ALA A 649 -13.67 -25.10 -22.71
N LEU A 650 -12.64 -25.75 -22.16
CA LEU A 650 -12.60 -27.23 -22.04
C LEU A 650 -13.78 -27.76 -21.20
N ALA A 651 -14.10 -27.08 -20.09
CA ALA A 651 -15.25 -27.45 -19.27
C ALA A 651 -16.57 -27.34 -20.05
N TYR A 652 -16.79 -26.24 -20.79
CA TYR A 652 -17.99 -26.08 -21.62
C TYR A 652 -18.10 -27.11 -22.74
N ASN A 653 -16.99 -27.37 -23.43
CA ASN A 653 -16.94 -28.33 -24.53
C ASN A 653 -17.25 -29.75 -24.08
N ASN A 654 -17.08 -30.04 -22.79
CA ASN A 654 -17.47 -31.31 -22.21
C ASN A 654 -18.91 -31.29 -21.67
N ILE A 655 -19.28 -30.31 -20.84
CA ILE A 655 -20.57 -30.29 -20.11
C ILE A 655 -21.76 -30.08 -21.04
N ILE A 656 -21.70 -29.10 -21.95
CA ILE A 656 -22.87 -28.69 -22.74
C ILE A 656 -23.30 -29.78 -23.75
N PRO A 657 -22.39 -30.42 -24.50
CA PRO A 657 -22.80 -31.49 -25.43
C PRO A 657 -23.36 -32.75 -24.77
N ARG A 658 -23.09 -32.97 -23.47
CA ARG A 658 -23.61 -34.12 -22.70
C ARG A 658 -24.80 -33.77 -21.81
N TRP A 659 -25.33 -32.54 -21.91
CA TRP A 659 -26.31 -31.99 -20.97
C TRP A 659 -27.52 -32.91 -20.71
N TRP A 660 -28.05 -33.57 -21.74
CA TRP A 660 -29.14 -34.55 -21.61
C TRP A 660 -28.72 -36.01 -21.75
N LYS A 661 -27.50 -36.27 -22.23
CA LYS A 661 -26.97 -37.63 -22.45
C LYS A 661 -26.38 -38.25 -21.18
N ASP A 662 -25.87 -37.41 -20.28
CA ASP A 662 -25.25 -37.85 -19.04
C ASP A 662 -26.30 -38.03 -17.93
N THR A 663 -26.78 -39.28 -17.80
CA THR A 663 -27.79 -39.66 -16.81
C THR A 663 -27.26 -39.70 -15.38
N GLU A 664 -25.94 -39.74 -15.19
CA GLU A 664 -25.32 -39.73 -13.85
C GLU A 664 -25.17 -38.29 -13.33
N ALA A 665 -24.69 -37.38 -14.17
CA ALA A 665 -24.47 -35.98 -13.79
C ALA A 665 -25.77 -35.18 -13.60
N LYS A 666 -26.87 -35.59 -14.25
CA LYS A 666 -28.24 -35.07 -14.07
C LYS A 666 -28.33 -33.53 -14.19
N PHE A 667 -27.69 -32.96 -15.20
CA PHE A 667 -27.59 -31.50 -15.38
C PHE A 667 -28.94 -30.78 -15.43
N SER A 668 -29.88 -31.28 -16.23
CA SER A 668 -31.21 -30.68 -16.35
C SER A 668 -32.00 -30.69 -15.04
N SER A 669 -31.73 -31.63 -14.14
CA SER A 669 -32.36 -31.68 -12.81
C SER A 669 -31.68 -30.73 -11.81
N ARG A 670 -30.36 -30.56 -11.90
CA ARG A 670 -29.61 -29.62 -11.03
C ARG A 670 -29.79 -28.16 -11.45
N MET A 671 -29.96 -27.91 -12.75
CA MET A 671 -30.15 -26.60 -13.34
C MET A 671 -31.34 -26.62 -14.32
N PRO A 672 -32.58 -26.68 -13.80
CA PRO A 672 -33.79 -26.69 -14.63
C PRO A 672 -33.93 -25.41 -15.46
N LEU A 673 -34.33 -25.58 -16.72
CA LEU A 673 -34.53 -24.51 -17.70
C LEU A 673 -36.02 -24.19 -17.85
N ASP A 674 -36.36 -23.09 -18.53
CA ASP A 674 -37.76 -22.84 -18.93
C ASP A 674 -38.22 -23.98 -19.85
N PRO A 675 -39.43 -24.54 -19.68
CA PRO A 675 -39.90 -25.66 -20.51
C PRO A 675 -39.82 -25.37 -22.02
N ARG A 676 -40.06 -24.13 -22.46
CA ARG A 676 -39.96 -23.74 -23.87
C ARG A 676 -38.50 -23.68 -24.33
N ALA A 677 -37.60 -23.18 -23.48
CA ALA A 677 -36.17 -23.18 -23.75
C ALA A 677 -35.61 -24.62 -23.78
N GLU A 678 -36.02 -25.48 -22.86
CA GLU A 678 -35.63 -26.89 -22.85
C GLU A 678 -36.12 -27.61 -24.11
N ALA A 679 -37.38 -27.43 -24.50
CA ALA A 679 -37.93 -28.02 -25.72
C ALA A 679 -37.15 -27.58 -26.97
N LEU A 680 -36.83 -26.29 -27.08
CA LEU A 680 -36.02 -25.75 -28.16
C LEU A 680 -34.59 -26.33 -28.16
N LEU A 681 -33.95 -26.43 -27.01
CA LEU A 681 -32.59 -26.95 -26.91
C LEU A 681 -32.50 -28.46 -27.17
N ARG A 682 -33.50 -29.24 -26.74
CA ARG A 682 -33.61 -30.67 -27.11
C ARG A 682 -33.77 -30.85 -28.61
N TRP A 683 -34.53 -29.97 -29.25
CA TRP A 683 -34.61 -29.95 -30.71
C TRP A 683 -33.26 -29.58 -31.34
N VAL A 684 -32.56 -28.57 -30.83
CA VAL A 684 -31.19 -28.20 -31.26
C VAL A 684 -30.22 -29.38 -31.12
N GLU A 685 -30.29 -30.13 -30.03
CA GLU A 685 -29.48 -31.33 -29.82
C GLU A 685 -29.79 -32.42 -30.84
N LYS A 686 -31.07 -32.71 -31.08
CA LYS A 686 -31.50 -33.66 -32.11
C LYS A 686 -30.95 -33.27 -33.48
N MET A 687 -31.12 -32.01 -33.89
CA MET A 687 -30.64 -31.49 -35.17
C MET A 687 -29.11 -31.48 -35.28
N SER A 688 -28.41 -31.29 -34.15
CA SER A 688 -26.94 -31.42 -34.09
C SER A 688 -26.49 -32.87 -34.30
N ASN A 689 -27.17 -33.85 -33.66
CA ASN A 689 -26.86 -35.28 -33.81
C ASN A 689 -27.14 -35.79 -35.23
N GLU A 690 -28.16 -35.25 -35.91
CA GLU A 690 -28.50 -35.56 -37.31
C GLU A 690 -27.60 -34.83 -38.34
N GLY A 691 -26.62 -34.05 -37.87
CA GLY A 691 -25.67 -33.31 -38.71
C GLY A 691 -26.30 -32.14 -39.49
N THR A 692 -27.48 -31.68 -39.09
CA THR A 692 -28.16 -30.54 -39.73
C THR A 692 -27.73 -29.21 -39.12
N MET A 693 -27.34 -29.21 -37.84
CA MET A 693 -26.82 -28.05 -37.11
C MET A 693 -25.32 -28.20 -36.82
N ARG A 694 -24.62 -27.08 -36.66
CA ARG A 694 -23.20 -27.05 -36.30
C ARG A 694 -22.96 -27.66 -34.91
N SER A 695 -21.82 -28.32 -34.76
CA SER A 695 -21.31 -28.77 -33.45
C SER A 695 -21.17 -27.57 -32.50
N PHE A 696 -21.49 -27.76 -31.22
CA PHE A 696 -21.25 -26.74 -30.19
C PHE A 696 -19.76 -26.38 -30.09
N VAL A 697 -18.90 -27.40 -30.13
CA VAL A 697 -17.45 -27.23 -29.99
C VAL A 697 -16.92 -26.48 -31.20
N GLY A 698 -16.31 -25.32 -30.94
CA GLY A 698 -15.80 -24.40 -31.96
C GLY A 698 -16.85 -23.48 -32.58
N ASN A 699 -18.12 -23.54 -32.14
CA ASN A 699 -19.19 -22.64 -32.58
C ASN A 699 -19.99 -22.07 -31.41
N GLN A 700 -19.37 -21.90 -30.24
CA GLN A 700 -20.03 -21.39 -29.04
C GLN A 700 -20.52 -19.95 -29.20
N GLY A 701 -20.04 -19.24 -30.22
CA GLY A 701 -20.33 -17.82 -30.42
C GLY A 701 -19.46 -16.92 -29.55
N ASN A 702 -19.94 -15.71 -29.29
CA ASN A 702 -19.30 -14.74 -28.43
C ASN A 702 -19.80 -14.89 -26.98
N LEU A 703 -18.87 -15.04 -26.04
CA LEU A 703 -19.08 -15.06 -24.60
C LEU A 703 -18.32 -13.89 -23.96
N ARG A 704 -18.94 -13.22 -23.00
CA ARG A 704 -18.32 -12.15 -22.21
C ARG A 704 -18.37 -12.46 -20.72
N PRO A 705 -17.33 -13.09 -20.15
CA PRO A 705 -17.18 -13.26 -18.72
C PRO A 705 -16.89 -11.93 -18.00
N ASP A 706 -17.54 -11.72 -16.85
CA ASP A 706 -17.37 -10.54 -16.01
C ASP A 706 -16.55 -10.92 -14.76
N ILE A 707 -15.48 -10.15 -14.49
CA ILE A 707 -14.46 -10.45 -13.48
C ILE A 707 -14.42 -9.42 -12.34
N LEU A 708 -14.14 -9.92 -11.13
CA LEU A 708 -13.92 -9.16 -9.91
C LEU A 708 -12.46 -9.24 -9.47
N ILE A 709 -11.93 -8.17 -8.85
CA ILE A 709 -10.61 -8.16 -8.23
C ILE A 709 -10.78 -8.25 -6.70
N PRO A 710 -10.59 -9.44 -6.08
CA PRO A 710 -10.65 -9.57 -4.63
C PRO A 710 -9.49 -8.83 -3.96
N ILE A 711 -9.66 -8.45 -2.68
CA ILE A 711 -8.54 -7.99 -1.85
C ILE A 711 -7.51 -9.13 -1.76
N SER A 712 -6.32 -8.94 -2.32
CA SER A 712 -5.20 -9.86 -2.15
C SER A 712 -4.40 -9.50 -0.90
N ALA A 713 -3.58 -10.43 -0.39
CA ALA A 713 -2.53 -10.07 0.55
C ALA A 713 -1.67 -8.95 -0.08
N ALA A 714 -1.41 -7.88 0.67
CA ALA A 714 -0.60 -6.76 0.22
C ALA A 714 0.76 -7.26 -0.29
N GLY A 715 1.22 -6.79 -1.45
CA GLY A 715 2.54 -7.09 -2.01
C GLY A 715 2.60 -7.96 -3.28
N ASN A 716 1.48 -8.48 -3.80
CA ASN A 716 1.50 -9.25 -5.05
C ASN A 716 1.65 -8.34 -6.30
N GLU A 717 2.60 -8.68 -7.17
CA GLU A 717 2.88 -7.93 -8.41
C GLU A 717 1.76 -8.07 -9.46
N THR A 718 0.98 -9.16 -9.40
CA THR A 718 -0.17 -9.42 -10.28
C THR A 718 -1.44 -9.59 -9.45
N PRO A 719 -2.55 -8.89 -9.78
CA PRO A 719 -3.80 -9.06 -9.06
C PRO A 719 -4.46 -10.39 -9.40
N GLY A 720 -5.06 -11.05 -8.40
CA GLY A 720 -5.97 -12.18 -8.65
C GLY A 720 -7.30 -11.71 -9.26
N PHE A 721 -8.04 -12.61 -9.89
CA PHE A 721 -9.39 -12.34 -10.39
C PHE A 721 -10.37 -13.47 -10.06
N ARG A 722 -11.67 -13.16 -10.08
CA ARG A 722 -12.74 -14.15 -10.05
C ARG A 722 -13.86 -13.82 -11.02
N VAL A 723 -14.24 -14.77 -11.89
CA VAL A 723 -15.41 -14.69 -12.76
C VAL A 723 -16.68 -14.85 -11.93
N CYS A 724 -17.58 -13.88 -12.03
CA CYS A 724 -18.82 -13.86 -11.25
C CYS A 724 -20.09 -14.09 -12.09
N GLU A 725 -20.02 -13.90 -13.40
CA GLU A 725 -21.06 -14.28 -14.37
C GLU A 725 -20.50 -14.31 -15.80
N ILE A 726 -21.25 -14.90 -16.74
CA ILE A 726 -20.89 -15.00 -18.15
C ILE A 726 -22.08 -14.56 -18.99
N ASN A 727 -21.84 -13.63 -19.91
CA ASN A 727 -22.88 -13.07 -20.76
C ASN A 727 -22.76 -13.61 -22.19
N ALA A 728 -23.81 -14.28 -22.69
CA ALA A 728 -23.83 -14.86 -24.04
C ALA A 728 -24.99 -14.36 -24.94
N ARG A 729 -25.88 -13.49 -24.43
CA ARG A 729 -27.11 -13.09 -25.16
C ARG A 729 -26.90 -11.91 -26.11
N PHE A 730 -26.30 -10.82 -25.62
CA PHE A 730 -26.07 -9.60 -26.42
C PHE A 730 -24.60 -9.16 -26.56
N PRO A 731 -23.58 -10.04 -26.61
CA PRO A 731 -22.19 -9.58 -26.53
C PRO A 731 -21.62 -9.00 -27.84
N ILE A 732 -22.28 -9.21 -28.98
CA ILE A 732 -21.78 -8.86 -30.32
C ILE A 732 -21.58 -7.35 -30.52
N ASN A 733 -22.58 -6.53 -30.16
CA ASN A 733 -22.49 -5.07 -30.32
C ASN A 733 -21.42 -4.46 -29.38
N PHE A 734 -21.27 -5.00 -28.17
CA PHE A 734 -20.26 -4.55 -27.21
C PHE A 734 -18.84 -4.94 -27.63
N LEU A 735 -18.65 -6.10 -28.27
CA LEU A 735 -17.33 -6.52 -28.77
C LEU A 735 -16.77 -5.52 -29.79
N HIS A 736 -17.59 -5.10 -30.76
CA HIS A 736 -17.21 -4.06 -31.73
C HIS A 736 -16.85 -2.75 -31.03
N TRP A 737 -17.71 -2.27 -30.11
CA TRP A 737 -17.46 -1.04 -29.36
C TRP A 737 -16.12 -1.07 -28.61
N VAL A 738 -15.84 -2.17 -27.91
CA VAL A 738 -14.57 -2.34 -27.19
C VAL A 738 -13.38 -2.33 -28.14
N ALA A 739 -13.49 -2.98 -29.30
CA ALA A 739 -12.44 -2.97 -30.31
C ALA A 739 -12.17 -1.55 -30.83
N THR A 740 -13.21 -0.79 -31.16
CA THR A 740 -13.10 0.62 -31.58
C THR A 740 -12.46 1.50 -30.50
N ALA A 741 -12.82 1.30 -29.23
CA ALA A 741 -12.24 2.05 -28.12
C ALA A 741 -10.75 1.74 -27.94
N TYR A 742 -10.34 0.47 -28.10
CA TYR A 742 -8.93 0.09 -28.09
C TYR A 742 -8.15 0.55 -29.33
N GLU A 743 -8.80 0.67 -30.48
CA GLU A 743 -8.21 1.28 -31.68
C GLU A 743 -7.92 2.77 -31.45
N ALA A 744 -8.87 3.49 -30.86
CA ALA A 744 -8.68 4.89 -30.48
C ALA A 744 -7.54 5.07 -29.47
N LEU A 745 -7.48 4.21 -28.44
CA LEU A 745 -6.39 4.21 -27.46
C LEU A 745 -5.03 3.88 -28.11
N ALA A 746 -5.00 2.93 -29.05
CA ALA A 746 -3.80 2.63 -29.82
C ALA A 746 -3.35 3.87 -30.61
N GLY A 747 -4.30 4.62 -31.17
CA GLY A 747 -4.12 5.94 -31.80
C GLY A 747 -3.41 6.96 -30.91
N CYS A 748 -3.90 7.12 -29.68
CA CYS A 748 -3.28 8.01 -28.69
C CYS A 748 -1.87 7.55 -28.27
N ALA A 749 -1.64 6.23 -28.22
CA ALA A 749 -0.37 5.64 -27.80
C ALA A 749 0.66 5.43 -28.92
N ARG A 750 0.36 5.79 -30.20
CA ARG A 750 1.22 5.48 -31.37
C ARG A 750 2.67 5.95 -31.24
N HIS A 751 2.90 7.04 -30.52
CA HIS A 751 4.23 7.62 -30.32
C HIS A 751 4.90 7.19 -29.01
N SER A 752 4.23 6.39 -28.18
CA SER A 752 4.77 5.86 -26.93
C SER A 752 5.39 4.49 -27.16
N THR A 753 6.68 4.36 -26.82
CA THR A 753 7.36 3.05 -26.77
C THR A 753 7.11 2.32 -25.44
N SER A 754 6.60 3.02 -24.43
CA SER A 754 6.54 2.56 -23.04
C SER A 754 5.17 2.08 -22.60
N VAL A 755 4.09 2.42 -23.32
CA VAL A 755 2.72 2.07 -22.97
C VAL A 755 2.02 1.52 -24.20
N LYS A 756 1.40 0.34 -24.07
CA LYS A 756 0.63 -0.31 -25.14
C LYS A 756 -0.78 -0.61 -24.64
N PRO A 757 -1.80 -0.58 -25.52
CA PRO A 757 -3.14 -1.06 -25.15
C PRO A 757 -3.09 -2.52 -24.67
N ALA A 758 -3.87 -2.87 -23.64
CA ALA A 758 -3.89 -4.23 -23.09
C ALA A 758 -4.53 -5.27 -24.04
N SER A 759 -5.30 -4.80 -25.02
CA SER A 759 -5.95 -5.64 -26.02
C SER A 759 -5.59 -5.21 -27.43
N ASN A 760 -5.39 -6.20 -28.30
CA ASN A 760 -5.23 -5.98 -29.74
C ASN A 760 -6.62 -5.79 -30.39
N HIS A 761 -6.91 -4.56 -30.83
CA HIS A 761 -8.18 -4.22 -31.48
C HIS A 761 -8.42 -5.01 -32.78
N THR A 762 -7.38 -5.28 -33.57
CA THR A 762 -7.48 -6.10 -34.79
C THR A 762 -7.92 -7.53 -34.46
N ARG A 763 -7.33 -8.17 -33.44
CA ARG A 763 -7.74 -9.51 -32.98
C ARG A 763 -9.21 -9.54 -32.57
N LEU A 764 -9.70 -8.51 -31.88
CA LEU A 764 -11.12 -8.40 -31.48
C LEU A 764 -12.06 -8.27 -32.70
N LEU A 765 -11.71 -7.42 -33.66
CA LEU A 765 -12.48 -7.22 -34.89
C LEU A 765 -12.48 -8.46 -35.80
N ASP A 766 -11.33 -9.08 -36.02
CA ASP A 766 -11.22 -10.29 -36.84
C ASP A 766 -12.04 -11.43 -36.22
N SER A 767 -11.97 -11.60 -34.90
CA SER A 767 -12.76 -12.60 -34.19
C SER A 767 -14.26 -12.33 -34.30
N LEU A 768 -14.69 -11.07 -34.33
CA LEU A 768 -16.09 -10.72 -34.58
C LEU A 768 -16.52 -11.14 -36.00
N LEU A 769 -15.67 -10.95 -37.02
CA LEU A 769 -15.96 -11.38 -38.39
C LEU A 769 -16.03 -12.89 -38.53
N GLU A 770 -15.20 -13.65 -37.81
CA GLU A 770 -15.22 -15.12 -37.82
C GLU A 770 -16.56 -15.74 -37.41
N LEU A 771 -17.41 -15.01 -36.66
CA LEU A 771 -18.75 -15.46 -36.33
C LEU A 771 -19.65 -15.58 -37.57
N PHE A 772 -19.36 -14.82 -38.62
CA PHE A 772 -20.20 -14.68 -39.80
C PHE A 772 -19.50 -15.18 -41.06
N ASN A 773 -20.29 -15.62 -42.04
CA ASN A 773 -19.79 -15.87 -43.39
C ASN A 773 -19.86 -14.54 -44.17
N PRO A 774 -18.73 -13.97 -44.62
CA PRO A 774 -18.73 -12.66 -45.28
C PRO A 774 -19.42 -12.66 -46.65
N LYS A 775 -19.70 -13.83 -47.24
CA LYS A 775 -20.36 -13.95 -48.54
C LYS A 775 -21.89 -13.96 -48.46
N LEU A 776 -22.46 -13.96 -47.25
CA LEU A 776 -23.90 -14.08 -47.02
C LEU A 776 -24.41 -12.85 -46.24
N PRO A 777 -25.69 -12.44 -46.44
CA PRO A 777 -26.27 -11.34 -45.68
C PRO A 777 -26.30 -11.67 -44.18
N ILE A 778 -26.13 -10.63 -43.34
CA ILE A 778 -26.20 -10.73 -41.88
C ILE A 778 -27.52 -10.11 -41.42
N HIS A 779 -28.33 -10.86 -40.67
CA HIS A 779 -29.61 -10.40 -40.15
C HIS A 779 -29.55 -10.26 -38.62
N PHE A 780 -29.69 -9.04 -38.10
CA PHE A 780 -29.85 -8.77 -36.68
C PHE A 780 -31.34 -8.74 -36.32
N VAL A 781 -31.82 -9.83 -35.71
CA VAL A 781 -33.24 -9.97 -35.34
C VAL A 781 -33.49 -9.33 -33.97
N ARG A 782 -34.36 -8.31 -33.91
CA ARG A 782 -34.72 -7.56 -32.68
C ARG A 782 -36.15 -7.01 -32.74
N ASP A 783 -36.82 -6.89 -31.58
CA ASP A 783 -38.14 -6.23 -31.47
C ASP A 783 -38.00 -4.74 -31.11
N LYS A 784 -37.49 -4.42 -29.91
CA LYS A 784 -37.27 -3.02 -29.43
C LYS A 784 -35.81 -2.54 -29.60
N ALA A 785 -35.54 -1.30 -29.17
CA ALA A 785 -34.27 -0.58 -29.38
C ALA A 785 -33.02 -1.32 -28.82
N GLY A 786 -31.86 -1.09 -29.44
CA GLY A 786 -30.57 -1.67 -29.01
C GLY A 786 -29.47 -1.65 -30.07
N MET A 787 -29.85 -1.48 -31.35
CA MET A 787 -28.94 -1.26 -32.47
C MET A 787 -29.58 -0.27 -33.45
N SER A 788 -28.82 0.74 -33.88
CA SER A 788 -29.24 1.69 -34.91
C SER A 788 -28.63 1.30 -36.26
N GLN A 789 -29.39 1.50 -37.35
CA GLN A 789 -28.87 1.36 -38.72
C GLN A 789 -27.72 2.33 -39.00
N ASP A 790 -27.68 3.48 -38.31
CA ASP A 790 -26.61 4.47 -38.43
C ASP A 790 -25.41 4.18 -37.50
N GLY A 791 -25.44 3.05 -36.78
CA GLY A 791 -24.37 2.64 -35.88
C GLY A 791 -23.12 2.17 -36.64
N SER A 792 -21.94 2.49 -36.10
CA SER A 792 -20.65 2.18 -36.72
C SER A 792 -20.42 0.70 -37.03
N LEU A 793 -20.99 -0.22 -36.25
CA LEU A 793 -20.92 -1.66 -36.53
C LEU A 793 -21.47 -2.02 -37.92
N PHE A 794 -22.57 -1.39 -38.36
CA PHE A 794 -23.22 -1.73 -39.64
C PHE A 794 -22.39 -1.28 -40.82
N GLY A 795 -21.90 -0.03 -40.82
CA GLY A 795 -21.01 0.45 -41.87
C GLY A 795 -19.65 -0.26 -41.85
N TRP A 796 -19.17 -0.65 -40.67
CA TRP A 796 -17.93 -1.42 -40.56
C TRP A 796 -18.09 -2.82 -41.17
N LEU A 797 -19.16 -3.56 -40.83
CA LEU A 797 -19.46 -4.85 -41.45
C LEU A 797 -19.69 -4.72 -42.97
N GLU A 798 -20.36 -3.66 -43.43
CA GLU A 798 -20.54 -3.39 -44.86
C GLU A 798 -19.19 -3.18 -45.56
N SER A 799 -18.27 -2.42 -44.96
CA SER A 799 -16.93 -2.19 -45.53
C SER A 799 -16.10 -3.46 -45.65
N ARG A 800 -16.33 -4.45 -44.78
CA ARG A 800 -15.59 -5.72 -44.74
C ARG A 800 -16.20 -6.81 -45.61
N THR A 801 -17.52 -6.84 -45.74
CA THR A 801 -18.25 -7.91 -46.43
C THR A 801 -18.80 -7.48 -47.81
N GLY A 802 -18.87 -6.18 -48.08
CA GLY A 802 -19.58 -5.62 -49.22
C GLY A 802 -21.11 -5.64 -49.09
N ILE A 803 -21.65 -6.24 -48.01
CA ILE A 803 -23.08 -6.42 -47.79
C ILE A 803 -23.47 -5.74 -46.47
N ARG A 804 -24.36 -4.75 -46.54
CA ARG A 804 -24.86 -4.08 -45.34
C ARG A 804 -25.73 -5.03 -44.49
N PRO A 805 -25.49 -5.19 -43.18
CA PRO A 805 -26.37 -5.98 -42.32
C PRO A 805 -27.81 -5.43 -42.27
N ARG A 806 -28.78 -6.32 -42.02
CA ARG A 806 -30.22 -6.01 -41.94
C ARG A 806 -30.68 -5.97 -40.50
N ILE A 807 -31.57 -5.04 -40.16
CA ILE A 807 -32.37 -5.15 -38.94
C ILE A 807 -33.69 -5.82 -39.32
N VAL A 808 -34.06 -6.88 -38.61
CA VAL A 808 -35.28 -7.64 -38.88
C VAL A 808 -36.14 -7.67 -37.64
N SER A 809 -37.37 -7.15 -37.73
CA SER A 809 -38.38 -7.30 -36.69
C SER A 809 -38.92 -8.73 -36.69
N PRO A 810 -39.32 -9.30 -35.53
CA PRO A 810 -39.99 -10.59 -35.52
C PRO A 810 -41.25 -10.64 -36.40
N SER A 811 -41.94 -9.50 -36.58
CA SER A 811 -43.10 -9.36 -37.47
C SER A 811 -42.77 -9.57 -38.95
N ASP A 812 -41.51 -9.42 -39.33
CA ASP A 812 -41.05 -9.43 -40.72
C ASP A 812 -40.45 -10.78 -41.12
N LEU A 813 -40.44 -11.75 -40.20
CA LEU A 813 -39.98 -13.11 -40.49
C LEU A 813 -41.09 -13.95 -41.13
N ARG A 814 -40.71 -14.83 -42.06
CA ARG A 814 -41.59 -15.78 -42.75
C ARG A 814 -40.92 -17.16 -42.76
N LEU A 815 -41.71 -18.19 -42.50
CA LEU A 815 -41.31 -19.57 -42.81
C LEU A 815 -41.93 -19.97 -44.14
N VAL A 816 -41.08 -20.22 -45.13
CA VAL A 816 -41.49 -20.59 -46.48
C VAL A 816 -41.27 -22.11 -46.63
N PRO A 817 -42.28 -22.88 -47.08
CA PRO A 817 -42.09 -24.31 -47.36
C PRO A 817 -40.98 -24.52 -48.40
N ASP A 818 -40.04 -25.40 -48.11
CA ASP A 818 -38.95 -25.76 -49.01
C ASP A 818 -38.63 -27.25 -48.86
N ALA A 819 -39.04 -28.04 -49.86
CA ALA A 819 -38.86 -29.49 -49.87
C ALA A 819 -37.38 -29.91 -50.02
N THR A 820 -36.47 -28.97 -50.33
CA THR A 820 -35.04 -29.24 -50.44
C THR A 820 -34.31 -29.18 -49.09
N THR A 821 -34.92 -28.59 -48.06
CA THR A 821 -34.34 -28.55 -46.72
C THR A 821 -34.77 -29.75 -45.90
N LYS A 822 -33.89 -30.22 -45.01
CA LYS A 822 -34.20 -31.33 -44.09
C LYS A 822 -35.36 -31.03 -43.13
N THR A 823 -35.65 -29.76 -42.87
CA THR A 823 -36.75 -29.32 -42.00
C THR A 823 -38.05 -29.09 -42.77
N GLY A 824 -38.03 -29.09 -44.10
CA GLY A 824 -39.18 -28.78 -44.95
C GLY A 824 -39.53 -27.29 -45.03
N PHE A 825 -38.75 -26.43 -44.37
CA PHE A 825 -38.95 -24.97 -44.36
C PHE A 825 -37.63 -24.22 -44.56
N MET A 826 -37.75 -23.01 -45.06
CA MET A 826 -36.71 -22.00 -45.20
C MET A 826 -37.11 -20.75 -44.42
N LEU A 827 -36.19 -20.22 -43.62
CA LEU A 827 -36.40 -18.96 -42.92
C LEU A 827 -36.12 -17.79 -43.86
N CYS A 828 -37.06 -16.87 -43.96
CA CYS A 828 -36.96 -15.67 -44.77
C CYS A 828 -37.36 -14.41 -43.98
N CYS A 829 -36.94 -13.25 -44.47
CA CYS A 829 -37.43 -11.96 -44.01
C CYS A 829 -38.03 -11.15 -45.15
N VAL A 830 -39.01 -10.29 -44.86
CA VAL A 830 -39.62 -9.40 -45.85
C VAL A 830 -38.59 -8.40 -46.37
N TRP A 831 -38.39 -8.38 -47.68
CA TRP A 831 -37.48 -7.47 -48.36
C TRP A 831 -38.04 -6.04 -48.36
N GLY A 832 -37.21 -5.06 -47.99
CA GLY A 832 -37.60 -3.66 -47.92
C GLY A 832 -38.30 -3.24 -46.62
N ALA A 833 -38.52 -4.17 -45.67
CA ALA A 833 -38.98 -3.83 -44.32
C ALA A 833 -37.97 -2.95 -43.56
N ASP A 834 -36.67 -3.12 -43.86
CA ASP A 834 -35.61 -2.21 -43.43
C ASP A 834 -35.47 -1.03 -44.42
N PRO A 835 -35.84 0.21 -44.03
CA PRO A 835 -35.91 1.36 -44.95
C PRO A 835 -34.56 1.77 -45.54
N VAL A 836 -33.45 1.45 -44.86
CA VAL A 836 -32.08 1.79 -45.30
C VAL A 836 -31.62 0.84 -46.40
N VAL A 837 -32.16 -0.38 -46.40
CA VAL A 837 -31.79 -1.45 -47.31
C VAL A 837 -32.67 -1.48 -48.55
N GLY A 838 -33.97 -1.20 -48.39
CA GLY A 838 -34.94 -1.23 -49.49
C GLY A 838 -34.57 -0.33 -50.67
N LYS A 839 -33.80 0.74 -50.44
CA LYS A 839 -33.32 1.68 -51.48
C LYS A 839 -32.06 1.23 -52.22
N ALA A 840 -31.38 0.16 -51.80
CA ALA A 840 -30.09 -0.24 -52.36
C ALA A 840 -30.18 -0.80 -53.80
N VAL A 841 -31.34 -1.31 -54.22
CA VAL A 841 -31.59 -1.83 -55.58
C VAL A 841 -31.49 -0.73 -56.65
N GLU A 842 -31.72 0.53 -56.28
CA GLU A 842 -31.64 1.69 -57.18
C GLU A 842 -30.18 2.12 -57.50
N THR A 843 -29.18 1.55 -56.81
CA THR A 843 -27.77 2.00 -56.86
C THR A 843 -26.80 1.05 -57.59
N GLY A 844 -27.29 0.01 -58.27
CA GLY A 844 -26.47 -0.86 -59.14
C GLY A 844 -25.61 -1.93 -58.43
N LYS A 845 -25.84 -2.20 -57.14
CA LYS A 845 -25.24 -3.34 -56.41
C LYS A 845 -25.97 -4.65 -56.78
N PRO A 846 -25.29 -5.83 -56.80
CA PRO A 846 -25.92 -7.10 -57.16
C PRO A 846 -27.10 -7.40 -56.25
N ALA A 847 -28.28 -7.58 -56.85
CA ALA A 847 -29.51 -7.87 -56.13
C ALA A 847 -29.45 -9.24 -55.45
N PRO A 848 -29.93 -9.39 -54.19
CA PRO A 848 -30.09 -10.70 -53.59
C PRO A 848 -31.10 -11.54 -54.37
N LYS A 849 -31.01 -12.87 -54.27
CA LYS A 849 -32.05 -13.76 -54.79
C LYS A 849 -33.32 -13.58 -53.97
N LEU A 850 -34.25 -12.78 -54.48
CA LEU A 850 -35.56 -12.56 -53.89
C LEU A 850 -36.56 -13.59 -54.40
N THR A 851 -37.40 -14.10 -53.51
CA THR A 851 -38.52 -14.97 -53.87
C THR A 851 -39.83 -14.26 -53.55
N GLN A 852 -40.85 -14.43 -54.37
CA GLN A 852 -42.18 -13.89 -54.09
C GLN A 852 -43.02 -14.93 -53.36
N VAL A 853 -43.53 -14.59 -52.19
CA VAL A 853 -44.35 -15.48 -51.34
C VAL A 853 -45.54 -14.69 -50.84
N ASN A 854 -46.77 -15.15 -51.13
CA ASN A 854 -48.02 -14.51 -50.70
C ASN A 854 -48.13 -13.00 -51.00
N GLY A 855 -47.54 -12.56 -52.12
CA GLY A 855 -47.52 -11.15 -52.52
C GLY A 855 -46.39 -10.32 -51.92
N GLU A 856 -45.62 -10.85 -50.97
CA GLU A 856 -44.44 -10.21 -50.39
C GLU A 856 -43.16 -10.68 -51.11
N LEU A 857 -42.20 -9.77 -51.31
CA LEU A 857 -40.84 -10.14 -51.69
C LEU A 857 -40.07 -10.52 -50.44
N VAL A 858 -39.44 -11.70 -50.43
CA VAL A 858 -38.69 -12.21 -49.28
C VAL A 858 -37.25 -12.57 -49.63
N GLU A 859 -36.34 -12.32 -48.70
CA GLU A 859 -34.92 -12.70 -48.73
C GLU A 859 -34.68 -13.86 -47.77
N GLN A 860 -33.87 -14.85 -48.16
CA GLN A 860 -33.49 -15.96 -47.29
C GLN A 860 -32.57 -15.48 -46.15
N VAL A 861 -32.89 -15.91 -44.93
CA VAL A 861 -32.10 -15.65 -43.73
C VAL A 861 -31.10 -16.79 -43.53
N HIS A 862 -29.81 -16.50 -43.72
CA HIS A 862 -28.75 -17.49 -43.60
C HIS A 862 -28.03 -17.46 -42.26
N GLN A 863 -27.93 -16.27 -41.64
CA GLN A 863 -27.19 -16.09 -40.41
C GLN A 863 -27.76 -14.96 -39.57
N ILE A 864 -27.99 -15.27 -38.30
CA ILE A 864 -28.66 -14.37 -37.35
C ILE A 864 -27.70 -13.95 -36.24
N GLY A 865 -27.58 -12.63 -36.04
CA GLY A 865 -27.12 -12.04 -34.81
C GLY A 865 -28.32 -11.78 -33.89
N LEU A 866 -28.67 -12.74 -33.04
CA LEU A 866 -29.90 -12.67 -32.24
C LEU A 866 -29.82 -11.56 -31.18
N GLN A 867 -30.84 -10.71 -31.12
CA GLN A 867 -30.97 -9.62 -30.14
C GLN A 867 -32.35 -9.60 -29.46
N LEU A 868 -33.07 -10.73 -29.48
CA LEU A 868 -34.35 -10.89 -28.78
C LEU A 868 -34.14 -11.31 -27.32
N PHE A 869 -34.98 -10.81 -26.43
CA PHE A 869 -35.13 -11.35 -25.09
C PHE A 869 -35.88 -12.69 -25.13
N ASP A 870 -35.77 -13.49 -24.07
CA ASP A 870 -36.41 -14.83 -24.01
C ASP A 870 -37.91 -14.76 -24.25
N TYR A 871 -38.60 -13.79 -23.62
CA TYR A 871 -40.04 -13.62 -23.79
C TYR A 871 -40.42 -13.20 -25.21
N GLU A 872 -39.54 -12.51 -25.95
CA GLU A 872 -39.77 -12.10 -27.34
C GLU A 872 -39.56 -13.28 -28.28
N LEU A 873 -38.50 -14.07 -28.07
CA LEU A 873 -38.24 -15.28 -28.86
C LEU A 873 -39.37 -16.31 -28.69
N PHE A 874 -39.83 -16.54 -27.46
CA PHE A 874 -40.89 -17.50 -27.18
C PHE A 874 -42.32 -16.95 -27.37
N ALA A 875 -42.47 -15.68 -27.76
CA ALA A 875 -43.72 -15.17 -28.29
C ALA A 875 -43.95 -15.60 -29.76
N LEU A 876 -42.87 -16.02 -30.45
CA LEU A 876 -42.95 -16.53 -31.82
C LEU A 876 -43.44 -17.98 -31.85
N PRO A 877 -44.02 -18.43 -32.99
CA PRO A 877 -44.32 -19.84 -33.20
C PRO A 877 -43.09 -20.74 -32.98
N THR A 878 -43.31 -21.94 -32.47
CA THR A 878 -42.22 -22.88 -32.10
C THR A 878 -41.30 -23.18 -33.28
N GLU A 879 -41.88 -23.38 -34.46
CA GLU A 879 -41.19 -23.65 -35.71
C GLU A 879 -40.30 -22.46 -36.09
N MET A 880 -40.74 -21.22 -35.83
CA MET A 880 -39.96 -20.01 -36.10
C MET A 880 -38.74 -19.95 -35.18
N ALA A 881 -38.93 -20.17 -33.88
CA ALA A 881 -37.84 -20.18 -32.91
C ALA A 881 -36.79 -21.27 -33.23
N GLN A 882 -37.23 -22.45 -33.69
CA GLN A 882 -36.38 -23.54 -34.16
C GLN A 882 -35.51 -23.12 -35.37
N HIS A 883 -36.10 -22.48 -36.37
CA HIS A 883 -35.34 -22.03 -37.54
C HIS A 883 -34.43 -20.83 -37.23
N ILE A 884 -34.83 -19.95 -36.31
CA ILE A 884 -33.93 -18.92 -35.76
C ILE A 884 -32.72 -19.58 -35.09
N ALA A 885 -32.93 -20.66 -34.31
CA ALA A 885 -31.84 -21.39 -33.66
C ALA A 885 -30.84 -21.98 -34.66
N LEU A 886 -31.31 -22.50 -35.80
CA LEU A 886 -30.44 -23.03 -36.86
C LEU A 886 -29.54 -21.95 -37.48
N CYS A 887 -30.10 -20.76 -37.71
CA CYS A 887 -29.39 -19.66 -38.36
C CYS A 887 -28.54 -18.84 -37.38
N CYS A 888 -28.74 -18.97 -36.06
CA CYS A 888 -28.05 -18.14 -35.08
C CYS A 888 -26.53 -18.38 -35.04
N ARG A 889 -25.76 -17.29 -34.99
CA ARG A 889 -24.28 -17.35 -34.86
C ARG A 889 -23.80 -17.49 -33.43
N ASN A 890 -24.53 -16.93 -32.46
CA ASN A 890 -24.38 -17.30 -31.06
C ASN A 890 -25.25 -18.54 -30.79
N ASP A 891 -24.62 -19.68 -30.52
CA ASP A 891 -25.32 -20.93 -30.28
C ASP A 891 -26.35 -20.79 -29.14
N LEU A 892 -27.57 -21.29 -29.34
CA LEU A 892 -28.61 -21.15 -28.31
C LEU A 892 -28.28 -21.91 -27.03
N ARG A 893 -27.43 -22.94 -27.09
CA ARG A 893 -26.88 -23.58 -25.88
C ARG A 893 -26.02 -22.59 -25.09
N SER A 894 -25.25 -21.72 -25.75
CA SER A 894 -24.56 -20.63 -25.06
C SER A 894 -25.54 -19.61 -24.49
N VAL A 895 -26.57 -19.22 -25.26
CA VAL A 895 -27.56 -18.20 -24.85
C VAL A 895 -28.39 -18.63 -23.64
N PHE A 896 -28.72 -19.92 -23.51
CA PHE A 896 -29.60 -20.42 -22.44
C PHE A 896 -28.89 -21.21 -21.35
N ILE A 897 -27.75 -21.85 -21.63
CA ILE A 897 -26.98 -22.63 -20.64
C ILE A 897 -25.78 -21.82 -20.14
N ALA A 898 -24.89 -21.36 -21.03
CA ALA A 898 -23.68 -20.65 -20.60
C ALA A 898 -23.96 -19.24 -20.04
N HIS A 899 -25.04 -18.59 -20.49
CA HIS A 899 -25.52 -17.32 -19.92
C HIS A 899 -26.09 -17.49 -18.51
N ASP A 900 -26.70 -18.64 -18.22
CA ASP A 900 -27.36 -18.88 -16.93
C ASP A 900 -26.30 -18.87 -15.84
N LYS A 901 -26.43 -17.94 -14.88
CA LYS A 901 -25.41 -17.71 -13.84
C LYS A 901 -25.11 -18.97 -13.02
N ARG A 902 -26.03 -19.94 -12.94
CA ARG A 902 -25.85 -21.22 -12.24
C ARG A 902 -24.83 -22.14 -12.92
N ILE A 903 -24.50 -21.93 -14.19
CA ILE A 903 -23.52 -22.75 -14.91
C ILE A 903 -22.15 -22.75 -14.23
N LEU A 904 -21.79 -21.64 -13.57
CA LEU A 904 -20.55 -21.54 -12.80
C LEU A 904 -20.53 -22.55 -11.64
N GLY A 905 -21.66 -22.77 -10.98
CA GLY A 905 -21.76 -23.77 -9.92
C GLY A 905 -21.82 -25.21 -10.46
N ILE A 906 -22.45 -25.44 -11.62
CA ILE A 906 -22.36 -26.73 -12.31
C ILE A 906 -20.90 -27.08 -12.62
N ILE A 907 -20.13 -26.15 -13.18
CA ILE A 907 -18.70 -26.37 -13.46
C ILE A 907 -17.93 -26.72 -12.19
N LEU A 908 -18.16 -25.99 -11.10
CA LEU A 908 -17.48 -26.22 -9.82
C LEU A 908 -17.80 -27.61 -9.23
N GLN A 909 -19.06 -28.03 -9.33
CA GLN A 909 -19.50 -29.36 -8.87
C GLN A 909 -19.00 -30.50 -9.78
N GLU A 910 -18.73 -30.22 -11.06
CA GLU A 910 -18.23 -31.20 -12.03
C GLU A 910 -16.71 -31.34 -12.07
N LEU A 911 -15.94 -30.53 -11.32
CA LEU A 911 -14.48 -30.51 -11.43
C LEU A 911 -13.83 -31.88 -11.27
N ASP A 912 -14.26 -32.67 -10.29
CA ASP A 912 -13.69 -33.99 -10.04
C ASP A 912 -14.02 -34.97 -11.16
N ALA A 913 -15.23 -34.93 -11.71
CA ALA A 913 -15.63 -35.73 -12.87
C ALA A 913 -14.87 -35.31 -14.14
N LEU A 914 -14.65 -34.01 -14.36
CA LEU A 914 -13.87 -33.50 -15.48
C LEU A 914 -12.40 -33.96 -15.45
N VAL A 915 -11.84 -34.16 -14.25
CA VAL A 915 -10.47 -34.66 -14.05
C VAL A 915 -10.40 -36.18 -14.15
N HIS A 916 -11.21 -36.88 -13.36
CA HIS A 916 -11.04 -38.32 -13.15
C HIS A 916 -11.87 -39.19 -14.10
N THR A 917 -13.12 -38.77 -14.37
CA THR A 917 -14.06 -39.54 -15.21
C THR A 917 -13.86 -39.22 -16.69
N HIS A 918 -13.97 -37.95 -17.07
CA HIS A 918 -13.90 -37.53 -18.47
C HIS A 918 -12.49 -37.21 -18.95
N ARG A 919 -11.54 -36.99 -18.01
CA ARG A 919 -10.12 -36.72 -18.30
C ARG A 919 -9.89 -35.57 -19.29
N VAL A 920 -10.75 -34.55 -19.21
CA VAL A 920 -10.65 -33.35 -20.05
C VAL A 920 -9.88 -32.21 -19.36
N LEU A 921 -9.75 -32.28 -18.02
CA LEU A 921 -8.96 -31.34 -17.22
C LEU A 921 -7.87 -32.10 -16.44
N SER A 922 -6.73 -31.45 -16.22
CA SER A 922 -5.77 -31.85 -15.19
C SER A 922 -6.16 -31.30 -13.81
N SER A 923 -5.59 -31.85 -12.74
CA SER A 923 -5.83 -31.34 -11.37
C SER A 923 -5.44 -29.86 -11.21
N ALA A 924 -4.36 -29.41 -11.86
CA ALA A 924 -3.95 -28.00 -11.85
C ALA A 924 -4.95 -27.10 -12.58
N GLN A 925 -5.51 -27.57 -13.70
CA GLN A 925 -6.56 -26.85 -14.43
C GLN A 925 -7.87 -26.78 -13.64
N ALA A 926 -8.25 -27.85 -12.96
CA ALA A 926 -9.42 -27.84 -12.07
C ALA A 926 -9.24 -26.85 -10.89
N GLN A 927 -8.04 -26.79 -10.31
CA GLN A 927 -7.73 -25.81 -9.27
C GLN A 927 -7.80 -24.37 -9.79
N LEU A 928 -7.33 -24.11 -11.02
CA LEU A 928 -7.44 -22.80 -11.67
C LEU A 928 -8.91 -22.35 -11.80
N LEU A 929 -9.83 -23.25 -12.17
CA LEU A 929 -11.26 -22.95 -12.21
C LEU A 929 -11.85 -22.73 -10.81
N ARG A 930 -11.44 -23.55 -9.83
CA ARG A 930 -11.91 -23.46 -8.44
C ARG A 930 -11.55 -22.11 -7.80
N GLU A 931 -10.37 -21.59 -8.10
CA GLU A 931 -9.89 -20.30 -7.58
C GLU A 931 -10.45 -19.12 -8.40
N GLY A 932 -10.53 -19.28 -9.72
CA GLY A 932 -10.94 -18.23 -10.66
C GLY A 932 -12.44 -18.08 -10.87
N ILE A 933 -13.29 -18.96 -10.33
CA ILE A 933 -14.76 -18.82 -10.35
C ILE A 933 -15.25 -18.42 -8.95
N VAL A 934 -16.20 -17.48 -8.88
CA VAL A 934 -16.88 -17.18 -7.61
C VAL A 934 -17.73 -18.38 -7.21
N PRO A 935 -17.59 -18.92 -5.97
CA PRO A 935 -18.42 -20.02 -5.49
C PRO A 935 -19.90 -19.72 -5.72
N THR A 936 -20.57 -20.60 -6.47
CA THR A 936 -21.93 -20.38 -6.94
C THR A 936 -22.81 -21.51 -6.43
N ILE A 937 -23.76 -21.17 -5.57
CA ILE A 937 -24.63 -22.13 -4.88
C ILE A 937 -25.96 -22.22 -5.63
N LEU A 938 -26.32 -23.44 -6.02
CA LEU A 938 -27.52 -23.73 -6.79
C LEU A 938 -28.71 -23.99 -5.85
N PRO A 939 -29.92 -23.51 -6.15
CA PRO A 939 -31.12 -23.90 -5.42
C PRO A 939 -31.28 -25.42 -5.37
N GLY A 940 -31.59 -25.98 -4.20
CA GLY A 940 -31.80 -27.43 -4.02
C GLY A 940 -30.53 -28.28 -3.95
N SER A 941 -29.33 -27.69 -4.07
CA SER A 941 -28.05 -28.40 -3.91
C SER A 941 -27.71 -28.70 -2.44
N PRO A 942 -26.83 -29.68 -2.15
CA PRO A 942 -26.36 -29.92 -0.78
C PRO A 942 -25.75 -28.67 -0.12
N GLU A 943 -25.01 -27.87 -0.88
CA GLU A 943 -24.41 -26.62 -0.41
C GLU A 943 -25.48 -25.57 -0.04
N PHE A 944 -26.58 -25.53 -0.79
CA PHE A 944 -27.74 -24.69 -0.47
C PHE A 944 -28.43 -25.15 0.81
N GLN A 945 -28.62 -26.46 0.98
CA GLN A 945 -29.25 -27.02 2.18
C GLN A 945 -28.43 -26.74 3.44
N GLU A 946 -27.11 -26.88 3.34
CA GLU A 946 -26.18 -26.51 4.41
C GLU A 946 -26.30 -25.01 4.74
N LEU A 947 -26.25 -24.14 3.72
CA LEU A 947 -26.39 -22.70 3.89
C LEU A 947 -27.74 -22.30 4.50
N ALA A 948 -28.85 -22.92 4.06
CA ALA A 948 -30.18 -22.67 4.63
C ALA A 948 -30.27 -23.11 6.09
N SER A 949 -29.61 -24.24 6.45
CA SER A 949 -29.53 -24.70 7.83
C SER A 949 -28.72 -23.75 8.72
N GLN A 950 -27.61 -23.23 8.20
CA GLN A 950 -26.74 -22.29 8.90
C GLN A 950 -27.41 -20.92 9.07
N ALA A 951 -28.09 -20.43 8.04
CA ALA A 951 -28.83 -19.15 8.08
C ALA A 951 -29.96 -19.16 9.13
N ARG A 952 -30.54 -20.32 9.44
CA ARG A 952 -31.52 -20.46 10.55
C ARG A 952 -30.87 -20.36 11.93
N ARG A 953 -29.58 -20.72 12.06
CA ARG A 953 -28.82 -20.64 13.32
C ARG A 953 -28.17 -19.27 13.51
N ASP A 954 -27.74 -18.65 12.43
CA ASP A 954 -27.09 -17.34 12.37
C ASP A 954 -27.75 -16.46 11.30
N PRO A 955 -28.74 -15.63 11.68
CA PRO A 955 -29.41 -14.72 10.75
C PRO A 955 -28.50 -13.67 10.10
N GLU A 956 -27.36 -13.33 10.73
CA GLU A 956 -26.42 -12.34 10.21
C GLU A 956 -25.55 -12.89 9.08
N MET A 957 -25.52 -14.21 8.89
CA MET A 957 -24.82 -14.88 7.80
C MET A 957 -25.21 -14.33 6.42
N LYS A 958 -26.47 -13.91 6.24
CA LYS A 958 -26.98 -13.29 5.00
C LYS A 958 -26.10 -12.12 4.52
N ASN A 959 -25.48 -11.38 5.45
CA ASN A 959 -24.67 -10.20 5.13
C ASN A 959 -23.42 -10.55 4.32
N ARG A 960 -23.03 -11.84 4.29
CA ARG A 960 -21.88 -12.36 3.55
C ARG A 960 -22.22 -12.80 2.13
N TYR A 961 -23.47 -12.66 1.68
CA TYR A 961 -23.95 -13.20 0.41
C TYR A 961 -24.64 -12.15 -0.47
N ILE A 962 -24.61 -12.43 -1.77
CA ILE A 962 -25.31 -11.70 -2.82
C ILE A 962 -26.26 -12.66 -3.54
N LEU A 963 -27.51 -12.25 -3.73
CA LEU A 963 -28.49 -12.98 -4.51
C LEU A 963 -28.57 -12.35 -5.90
N LYS A 964 -28.37 -13.17 -6.93
CA LYS A 964 -28.49 -12.74 -8.33
C LYS A 964 -29.66 -13.45 -8.99
N PRO A 965 -30.58 -12.73 -9.65
CA PRO A 965 -31.59 -13.39 -10.46
C PRO A 965 -30.92 -14.23 -11.55
N ILE A 966 -31.43 -15.44 -11.76
CA ILE A 966 -30.79 -16.44 -12.62
C ILE A 966 -30.78 -16.01 -14.09
N ARG A 967 -31.89 -15.41 -14.56
CA ARG A 967 -32.18 -15.17 -16.00
C ARG A 967 -32.17 -13.69 -16.42
N GLU A 968 -32.09 -12.78 -15.46
CA GLU A 968 -32.02 -11.35 -15.74
C GLU A 968 -30.61 -10.93 -16.19
N ALA A 969 -30.58 -9.98 -17.13
CA ALA A 969 -29.36 -9.38 -17.65
C ALA A 969 -29.12 -7.99 -17.03
N ARG A 970 -27.94 -7.42 -17.28
CA ARG A 970 -27.55 -6.03 -16.93
C ARG A 970 -27.44 -5.68 -15.45
N GLY A 971 -27.71 -6.62 -14.53
CA GLY A 971 -27.61 -6.42 -13.08
C GLY A 971 -28.92 -6.03 -12.39
N THR A 972 -30.03 -6.01 -13.13
CA THR A 972 -31.36 -5.73 -12.58
C THR A 972 -31.78 -6.81 -11.57
N GLY A 973 -32.34 -6.39 -10.43
CA GLY A 973 -32.91 -7.28 -9.42
C GLY A 973 -31.90 -7.98 -8.50
N ILE A 974 -30.62 -7.61 -8.55
CA ILE A 974 -29.60 -8.11 -7.61
C ILE A 974 -29.92 -7.61 -6.20
N LEU A 975 -29.87 -8.52 -5.22
CA LEU A 975 -30.08 -8.20 -3.80
C LEU A 975 -28.82 -8.52 -3.00
N LEU A 976 -28.46 -7.64 -2.07
CA LEU A 976 -27.40 -7.89 -1.10
C LEU A 976 -28.04 -8.37 0.20
N GLY A 977 -27.56 -9.49 0.74
CA GLY A 977 -28.18 -10.05 1.95
C GLY A 977 -28.13 -9.09 3.14
N ARG A 978 -27.13 -8.22 3.20
CA ARG A 978 -27.05 -7.14 4.21
C ARG A 978 -28.10 -6.04 4.09
N ASP A 979 -28.64 -5.82 2.88
CA ASP A 979 -29.58 -4.74 2.60
C ASP A 979 -31.05 -5.20 2.70
N ILE A 980 -31.28 -6.50 2.93
CA ILE A 980 -32.63 -7.07 3.13
C ILE A 980 -32.80 -7.64 4.54
N SER A 981 -34.04 -7.66 5.05
CA SER A 981 -34.36 -8.19 6.37
C SER A 981 -34.14 -9.71 6.44
N ALA A 982 -33.88 -10.24 7.64
CA ALA A 982 -33.74 -11.69 7.85
C ALA A 982 -35.02 -12.45 7.44
N THR A 983 -36.20 -11.86 7.70
CA THR A 983 -37.49 -12.43 7.29
C THR A 983 -37.65 -12.51 5.77
N HIS A 984 -37.23 -11.47 5.05
CA HIS A 984 -37.27 -11.45 3.58
C HIS A 984 -36.25 -12.44 3.00
N TRP A 985 -35.04 -12.51 3.57
CA TRP A 985 -34.03 -13.50 3.20
C TRP A 985 -34.55 -14.93 3.36
N GLU A 986 -35.17 -15.25 4.50
CA GLU A 986 -35.72 -16.59 4.76
C GLU A 986 -36.89 -16.92 3.80
N ALA A 987 -37.75 -15.95 3.50
CA ALA A 987 -38.82 -16.12 2.51
C ALA A 987 -38.27 -16.44 1.12
N ILE A 988 -37.19 -15.77 0.70
CA ILE A 988 -36.51 -16.05 -0.57
C ILE A 988 -35.92 -17.47 -0.54
N LEU A 989 -35.20 -17.86 0.52
CA LEU A 989 -34.64 -19.22 0.63
C LEU A 989 -35.73 -20.30 0.57
N LYS A 990 -36.88 -20.10 1.25
CA LYS A 990 -38.02 -21.03 1.19
C LYS A 990 -38.61 -21.12 -0.21
N SER A 991 -38.79 -19.99 -0.90
CA SER A 991 -39.26 -19.97 -2.30
C SER A 991 -38.27 -20.69 -3.24
N MET A 992 -36.96 -20.52 -3.03
CA MET A 992 -35.93 -21.22 -3.80
C MET A 992 -35.93 -22.74 -3.55
N GLU A 993 -36.22 -23.16 -2.32
CA GLU A 993 -36.36 -24.57 -1.95
C GLU A 993 -37.60 -25.20 -2.59
N SER A 994 -38.76 -24.53 -2.55
CA SER A 994 -39.99 -25.01 -3.19
C SER A 994 -39.90 -25.00 -4.72
N SER A 995 -39.16 -24.06 -5.32
CA SER A 995 -38.98 -23.95 -6.78
C SER A 995 -37.96 -24.95 -7.34
N SER A 996 -37.18 -25.61 -6.48
CA SER A 996 -36.16 -26.59 -6.90
C SER A 996 -36.75 -27.87 -7.52
N SER A 997 -38.06 -28.11 -7.35
CA SER A 997 -38.80 -29.23 -7.97
C SER A 997 -39.27 -28.99 -9.41
N GLY A 998 -38.93 -27.84 -10.01
CA GLY A 998 -39.24 -27.52 -11.42
C GLY A 998 -40.64 -26.93 -11.65
N ILE A 999 -41.41 -26.64 -10.60
CA ILE A 999 -42.71 -25.95 -10.70
C ILE A 999 -42.45 -24.45 -10.53
N TYR A 1000 -42.36 -23.72 -11.64
CA TYR A 1000 -42.26 -22.27 -11.64
C TYR A 1000 -43.66 -21.64 -11.71
N SER A 1001 -44.06 -20.88 -10.69
CA SER A 1001 -45.20 -19.97 -10.78
C SER A 1001 -44.85 -18.81 -11.74
N ALA A 1002 -45.74 -18.52 -12.69
CA ALA A 1002 -45.53 -17.43 -13.64
C ALA A 1002 -45.44 -16.08 -12.89
N GLY A 1003 -44.25 -15.48 -12.85
CA GLY A 1003 -44.00 -14.16 -12.26
C GLY A 1003 -43.06 -14.11 -11.04
N GLU A 1004 -42.66 -15.25 -10.46
CA GLU A 1004 -41.70 -15.28 -9.35
C GLU A 1004 -40.23 -15.21 -9.82
N THR A 1005 -39.44 -14.33 -9.21
CA THR A 1005 -38.01 -14.19 -9.52
C THR A 1005 -37.20 -15.26 -8.78
N THR A 1006 -36.54 -16.14 -9.53
CA THR A 1006 -35.65 -17.14 -8.95
C THR A 1006 -34.20 -16.63 -8.89
N TYR A 1007 -33.54 -16.87 -7.75
CA TYR A 1007 -32.18 -16.41 -7.47
C TYR A 1007 -31.15 -17.55 -7.48
N MET A 1008 -29.88 -17.19 -7.59
CA MET A 1008 -28.73 -18.00 -7.20
C MET A 1008 -27.91 -17.23 -6.16
N LEU A 1009 -27.11 -17.94 -5.36
CA LEU A 1009 -26.29 -17.32 -4.31
C LEU A 1009 -24.80 -17.37 -4.65
N GLN A 1010 -24.13 -16.26 -4.38
CA GLN A 1010 -22.67 -16.17 -4.35
C GLN A 1010 -22.22 -15.48 -3.05
N PRO A 1011 -21.03 -15.80 -2.51
CA PRO A 1011 -20.46 -15.01 -1.44
C PRO A 1011 -20.16 -13.59 -1.94
N LEU A 1012 -20.38 -12.60 -1.08
CA LEU A 1012 -20.07 -11.21 -1.36
C LEU A 1012 -18.54 -11.01 -1.31
N ILE A 1013 -17.92 -10.99 -2.48
CA ILE A 1013 -16.48 -10.78 -2.61
C ILE A 1013 -16.12 -9.35 -2.23
N LYS A 1014 -15.22 -9.20 -1.24
CA LYS A 1014 -14.61 -7.90 -0.92
C LYS A 1014 -13.64 -7.52 -2.03
N GLN A 1015 -13.98 -6.47 -2.76
CA GLN A 1015 -13.18 -5.99 -3.89
C GLN A 1015 -12.12 -4.98 -3.46
N GLN A 1016 -10.98 -4.99 -4.14
CA GLN A 1016 -9.98 -3.94 -4.02
C GLN A 1016 -10.57 -2.58 -4.42
N SER A 1017 -10.25 -1.54 -3.66
CA SER A 1017 -10.54 -0.15 -4.03
C SER A 1017 -9.28 0.55 -4.53
N PHE A 1018 -9.43 1.45 -5.50
CA PHE A 1018 -8.35 2.27 -6.05
C PHE A 1018 -8.81 3.71 -6.26
N ASP A 1019 -7.87 4.64 -6.30
CA ASP A 1019 -8.14 6.04 -6.59
C ASP A 1019 -8.25 6.23 -8.10
N CYS A 1020 -9.40 6.74 -8.55
CA CYS A 1020 -9.72 6.94 -9.95
C CYS A 1020 -10.10 8.40 -10.17
N PHE A 1021 -9.45 9.08 -11.11
CA PHE A 1021 -9.86 10.38 -11.60
C PHE A 1021 -11.01 10.23 -12.60
N TRP A 1022 -12.19 10.74 -12.25
CA TRP A 1022 -13.38 10.59 -13.07
C TRP A 1022 -13.47 11.70 -14.12
N ASP A 1023 -13.48 12.94 -13.68
CA ASP A 1023 -13.56 14.14 -14.52
C ASP A 1023 -13.22 15.39 -13.68
N GLU A 1024 -13.28 16.58 -14.30
CA GLU A 1024 -12.97 17.85 -13.65
C GLU A 1024 -13.92 18.21 -12.51
N GLU A 1025 -15.18 17.77 -12.55
CA GLU A 1025 -16.18 18.07 -11.53
C GLU A 1025 -16.05 17.11 -10.34
N ARG A 1026 -15.93 15.82 -10.63
CA ARG A 1026 -15.95 14.74 -9.64
C ARG A 1026 -14.56 14.39 -9.08
N ARG A 1027 -13.49 14.83 -9.75
CA ARG A 1027 -12.08 14.66 -9.37
C ARG A 1027 -11.73 13.20 -9.06
N VAL A 1028 -10.80 12.98 -8.13
CA VAL A 1028 -10.38 11.65 -7.68
C VAL A 1028 -11.42 11.09 -6.72
N ARG A 1029 -11.90 9.88 -7.03
CA ARG A 1029 -12.80 9.12 -6.19
C ARG A 1029 -12.26 7.73 -5.92
N LYS A 1030 -12.36 7.32 -4.66
CA LYS A 1030 -12.13 5.93 -4.28
C LYS A 1030 -13.19 5.06 -4.94
N SER A 1031 -12.76 4.13 -5.76
CA SER A 1031 -13.62 3.40 -6.70
C SER A 1031 -13.40 1.89 -6.63
N ARG A 1032 -14.42 1.13 -7.03
CA ARG A 1032 -14.37 -0.32 -7.27
C ARG A 1032 -14.68 -0.61 -8.73
N THR A 1033 -14.21 -1.73 -9.24
CA THR A 1033 -14.34 -2.05 -10.66
C THR A 1033 -14.74 -3.49 -10.95
N VAL A 1034 -15.53 -3.66 -12.01
CA VAL A 1034 -15.87 -4.96 -12.60
C VAL A 1034 -15.32 -4.98 -14.01
N GLY A 1035 -14.35 -5.86 -14.25
CA GLY A 1035 -13.73 -6.07 -15.55
C GLY A 1035 -14.54 -7.02 -16.41
N THR A 1036 -14.19 -7.07 -17.69
CA THR A 1036 -14.76 -8.03 -18.64
C THR A 1036 -13.65 -8.53 -19.56
N TYR A 1037 -13.80 -9.71 -20.11
CA TYR A 1037 -13.02 -10.14 -21.28
C TYR A 1037 -13.93 -10.84 -22.28
N TYR A 1038 -13.44 -11.08 -23.48
CA TYR A 1038 -14.22 -11.72 -24.55
C TYR A 1038 -13.60 -13.05 -24.96
N SER A 1039 -14.48 -14.01 -25.22
CA SER A 1039 -14.16 -15.30 -25.82
C SER A 1039 -15.04 -15.50 -27.05
N VAL A 1040 -14.44 -15.82 -28.19
CA VAL A 1040 -15.15 -16.15 -29.42
C VAL A 1040 -14.85 -17.58 -29.81
N ASN A 1041 -15.90 -18.38 -29.99
CA ASN A 1041 -15.81 -19.80 -30.31
C ASN A 1041 -14.84 -20.55 -29.37
N GLY A 1042 -14.90 -20.21 -28.08
CA GLY A 1042 -14.10 -20.81 -27.01
C GLY A 1042 -12.67 -20.26 -26.88
N ARG A 1043 -12.23 -19.38 -27.78
CA ARG A 1043 -10.88 -18.77 -27.73
C ARG A 1043 -10.93 -17.43 -27.05
N PHE A 1044 -9.97 -17.16 -26.17
CA PHE A 1044 -9.76 -15.81 -25.63
C PHE A 1044 -9.41 -14.87 -26.79
N VAL A 1045 -10.05 -13.70 -26.88
CA VAL A 1045 -9.78 -12.74 -27.97
C VAL A 1045 -9.26 -11.39 -27.48
N GLY A 1046 -9.49 -11.06 -26.21
CA GLY A 1046 -8.93 -9.87 -25.58
C GLY A 1046 -9.65 -9.45 -24.32
N PHE A 1047 -8.98 -8.59 -23.56
CA PHE A 1047 -9.53 -7.91 -22.40
C PHE A 1047 -10.55 -6.84 -22.82
N GLY A 1048 -11.61 -6.71 -22.05
CA GLY A 1048 -12.68 -5.74 -22.25
C GLY A 1048 -12.40 -4.40 -21.55
N MET A 1049 -13.46 -3.80 -21.02
CA MET A 1049 -13.39 -2.55 -20.25
C MET A 1049 -13.67 -2.81 -18.78
N TRP A 1050 -13.14 -1.93 -17.93
CA TRP A 1050 -13.48 -1.80 -16.52
C TRP A 1050 -14.73 -0.93 -16.38
N ARG A 1051 -15.78 -1.43 -15.74
CA ARG A 1051 -16.88 -0.59 -15.24
C ARG A 1051 -16.52 -0.17 -13.83
N THR A 1052 -16.38 1.13 -13.60
CA THR A 1052 -15.85 1.70 -12.37
C THR A 1052 -16.90 2.59 -11.69
N GLY A 1053 -17.24 2.24 -10.45
CA GLY A 1053 -18.20 2.96 -9.62
C GLY A 1053 -17.58 3.41 -8.30
N SER A 1054 -18.19 4.40 -7.64
CA SER A 1054 -17.77 4.86 -6.31
C SER A 1054 -17.82 3.72 -5.30
N VAL A 1055 -16.98 3.73 -4.25
CA VAL A 1055 -17.08 2.75 -3.15
C VAL A 1055 -18.41 2.78 -2.40
N ALA A 1056 -19.19 3.86 -2.55
CA ALA A 1056 -20.56 3.95 -2.05
C ALA A 1056 -21.53 3.03 -2.82
N GLU A 1057 -21.21 2.71 -4.07
CA GLU A 1057 -21.96 1.74 -4.86
C GLU A 1057 -21.61 0.33 -4.40
N ASN A 1058 -22.65 -0.40 -4.01
CA ASN A 1058 -22.48 -1.75 -3.48
C ASN A 1058 -22.40 -2.81 -4.59
N VAL A 1059 -22.97 -2.53 -5.77
CA VAL A 1059 -22.94 -3.37 -6.97
C VAL A 1059 -22.65 -2.48 -8.18
N VAL A 1060 -21.57 -2.79 -8.90
CA VAL A 1060 -21.20 -2.09 -10.14
C VAL A 1060 -21.66 -2.93 -11.33
N SER A 1061 -22.57 -2.40 -12.14
CA SER A 1061 -23.23 -3.10 -13.25
C SER A 1061 -23.53 -2.14 -14.40
N ALA A 1062 -24.14 -2.65 -15.48
CA ALA A 1062 -24.56 -1.80 -16.61
C ALA A 1062 -25.76 -0.89 -16.27
N SER A 1063 -26.50 -1.17 -15.20
CA SER A 1063 -27.62 -0.35 -14.73
C SER A 1063 -27.25 0.64 -13.62
N THR A 1064 -26.00 0.64 -13.15
CA THR A 1064 -25.54 1.57 -12.11
C THR A 1064 -25.47 2.99 -12.68
N LYS A 1065 -26.12 3.95 -12.01
CA LYS A 1065 -26.31 5.32 -12.54
C LYS A 1065 -25.03 6.15 -12.57
N ASP A 1066 -24.16 6.00 -11.56
CA ASP A 1066 -22.91 6.76 -11.44
C ASP A 1066 -21.71 5.84 -11.71
N VAL A 1067 -21.42 5.60 -12.99
CA VAL A 1067 -20.30 4.73 -13.45
C VAL A 1067 -19.53 5.38 -14.58
N THR A 1068 -18.22 5.21 -14.55
CA THR A 1068 -17.32 5.49 -15.68
C THR A 1068 -16.72 4.19 -16.22
N THR A 1069 -16.30 4.17 -17.47
CA THR A 1069 -15.68 3.01 -18.12
C THR A 1069 -14.22 3.31 -18.44
N VAL A 1070 -13.32 2.42 -18.03
CA VAL A 1070 -11.87 2.63 -18.12
C VAL A 1070 -11.26 1.53 -18.99
N LEU A 1071 -10.46 1.92 -19.99
CA LEU A 1071 -9.66 0.98 -20.79
C LEU A 1071 -8.40 0.56 -20.04
N SER A 1072 -7.72 -0.48 -20.51
CA SER A 1072 -6.47 -0.94 -19.89
C SER A 1072 -5.26 -0.74 -20.79
N ALA A 1073 -4.12 -0.47 -20.19
CA ALA A 1073 -2.82 -0.43 -20.85
C ALA A 1073 -1.81 -1.30 -20.10
N VAL A 1074 -0.78 -1.76 -20.81
CA VAL A 1074 0.36 -2.52 -20.28
C VAL A 1074 1.65 -1.74 -20.54
N LEU A 1075 2.65 -1.89 -19.68
CA LEU A 1075 3.97 -1.32 -19.94
C LEU A 1075 4.69 -2.14 -21.02
N GLY A 1076 5.32 -1.43 -21.95
CA GLY A 1076 5.81 -1.92 -23.23
C GLY A 1076 7.15 -2.61 -23.23
#